data_AF-A0A3D5RKY7-F1
#
_entry.id   AF-A0A3D5RKY7-F1
#
_cell.length_a   1.000
_cell.length_b   1.000
_cell.length_c   1.000
_cell.angle_alpha   90.00
_cell.angle_beta   90.00
_cell.angle_gamma   90.00
#
_symmetry.space_group_name_H-M   'P 1'
#
loop_
_entity.id
_entity.type
_entity.pdbx_description
1 polymer ?
#
loop_
_entity_poly.entity_id
_entity_poly.type
_entity_poly.pdbx_seq_one_letter_code
_entity_poly.pdbx_strand_id
1 'polypeptide(L)'
;MEMKKIIRCCLFLLITIALFGCVTTEKKVSKISYYVEGSVNITLSPNTYEEGKGLVLPIPNLKSYEIFDGWYEDRTYKGDKVTKITKEDTGDKVYYGRILSKLNADIDFNKNNYRYTISSKSNGEVTSTTYSYNQGNIAVEIADETQYLAKVNNQYRYIFKQNNSWYYIPETTEGFEYYIAYFEILKLNSLSNEKFNLNEDGYYEPQEENLQTVCKAFVGDYEDEVFSECKVYVESNLITKVTLKSIYTYNNESHDYEYEVTISDYDKASFNIPSAKLYEDESKTTIGDVYKLADGTTDVTVSGVITGIYGNNFYISDGQNGLLVYCGNNTSFASQIILGNIVTVTGTVQIYKTIHQLSNIENVETSSDEYQLNEIVLTSLSQDNLKNYISQPVNVYNATIKTLPTSYPTTDSDVSFKIAVNNVESIVFISKHLDQASKEKIFSILKNAIVGDTIDLTGLHVSYYNQYQLAITNAANIEDSYHQGDPVVIKYLSVEPSQLIIACGTQLDDALKENKVKVIATYNNKDTKQLAYGEYQVSGSIDTNTVGSYTITISYNGVKTTLTVVVNAAARDTFKANVDHCLLEDVLDKMGYDEETGEILGITKGLPSIGDPNVLVIPVEFTDCKAPSSMVEDLKTAFFGTSEQTGWESLSSYYQKSSYGKLNIKGDVMKPFNTGKTVSYYEKLQKEFNKALENYTKGLTDVYPDNVEYSIIKEALAYYDGEIDYSKYDTNNDGYIDSIYLVYTTDYNAEDSDSLWWAFTTEYFSSEEQKYDNVEADFYIFMSYRFLFDELQGKTVKYNAETIIHETGHLLGLNDYYDYDDTTGPSGGIGGGDMMDCNVGDHNAYSKLMLGWVSPTVVSGKTTTITLDSFATSGDCVVISKGWNGTFFDEYYIIDFYTPTGLNEFGAGNSGLFSTSGIRIYHVDSTLKDPKDCFSILDITLYDNSYTDHRQIKLIEADGRNDVDIKGYSENSDLFQKGSTYKNSIWYDGTSTGFTITVDQITSTSATITITY
;
A
#
# COMPACT_ATOMS: atom_id res chain seq x y z
N MET A 1 49.88 66.26 -3.34
CA MET A 1 50.58 65.95 -4.59
C MET A 1 49.58 65.18 -5.43
N GLU A 2 48.85 65.69 -6.41
CA GLU A 2 48.49 66.98 -7.06
C GLU A 2 47.17 66.61 -7.76
N MET A 3 46.11 67.38 -7.99
CA MET A 3 45.74 68.76 -7.75
C MET A 3 44.24 68.81 -8.10
N LYS A 4 43.43 69.34 -7.18
CA LYS A 4 42.46 70.44 -7.38
C LYS A 4 41.48 70.40 -8.58
N LYS A 5 40.15 70.37 -8.34
CA LYS A 5 39.26 71.53 -8.03
C LYS A 5 38.71 72.19 -9.32
N ILE A 6 37.54 72.86 -9.20
CA ILE A 6 37.01 74.01 -10.01
C ILE A 6 36.20 73.61 -11.28
N ILE A 7 35.05 74.19 -11.71
CA ILE A 7 34.14 75.30 -11.31
C ILE A 7 32.92 75.32 -12.30
N ARG A 8 31.75 75.80 -11.84
CA ARG A 8 30.66 76.63 -12.45
C ARG A 8 30.27 76.64 -13.96
N CYS A 9 29.01 77.09 -14.13
CA CYS A 9 28.39 77.94 -15.18
C CYS A 9 27.64 77.20 -16.31
N CYS A 10 26.33 77.38 -16.50
CA CYS A 10 25.56 78.59 -16.85
C CYS A 10 25.82 79.10 -18.28
N LEU A 11 24.77 78.99 -19.11
CA LEU A 11 24.04 80.08 -19.77
C LEU A 11 24.85 81.29 -20.32
N PHE A 12 24.58 81.61 -21.60
CA PHE A 12 24.85 82.86 -22.35
C PHE A 12 26.32 83.09 -22.80
N LEU A 13 26.62 83.62 -24.00
CA LEU A 13 26.04 84.82 -24.63
C LEU A 13 26.53 84.99 -26.11
N LEU A 14 25.69 85.64 -26.94
CA LEU A 14 25.95 86.41 -28.20
C LEU A 14 26.35 85.63 -29.48
N ILE A 15 25.55 85.64 -30.56
CA ILE A 15 25.28 86.76 -31.50
C ILE A 15 26.54 87.56 -31.86
N THR A 16 27.16 87.20 -32.99
CA THR A 16 27.33 88.12 -34.13
C THR A 16 27.60 87.34 -35.42
N ILE A 17 26.75 87.56 -36.43
CA ILE A 17 27.06 87.95 -37.83
C ILE A 17 28.38 87.36 -38.40
N ALA A 18 28.44 86.68 -39.55
CA ALA A 18 27.53 86.60 -40.69
C ALA A 18 27.78 85.32 -41.50
N LEU A 19 26.66 84.69 -41.87
CA LEU A 19 26.34 84.12 -43.18
C LEU A 19 27.47 83.39 -43.92
N PHE A 20 27.57 82.08 -43.66
CA PHE A 20 28.10 81.11 -44.60
C PHE A 20 26.97 80.55 -45.48
N GLY A 21 27.21 80.62 -46.79
CA GLY A 21 26.41 79.98 -47.82
C GLY A 21 26.55 78.46 -47.81
N CYS A 22 25.43 77.84 -48.13
CA CYS A 22 25.13 76.41 -48.16
C CYS A 22 26.12 75.59 -48.99
N VAL A 23 26.69 74.54 -48.39
CA VAL A 23 27.31 73.41 -49.10
C VAL A 23 26.33 72.24 -49.00
N THR A 24 25.78 71.83 -50.13
CA THR A 24 25.05 70.58 -50.29
C THR A 24 26.03 69.41 -50.15
N THR A 25 25.96 68.68 -49.03
CA THR A 25 26.56 67.35 -48.92
C THR A 25 25.64 66.35 -49.62
N GLU A 26 26.16 65.65 -50.63
CA GLU A 26 25.48 64.49 -51.22
C GLU A 26 25.15 63.49 -50.11
N LYS A 27 23.90 63.05 -50.06
CA LYS A 27 23.45 62.02 -49.15
C LYS A 27 24.08 60.70 -49.55
N LYS A 28 25.06 60.22 -48.79
CA LYS A 28 25.64 58.89 -48.97
C LYS A 28 24.70 57.86 -48.34
N VAL A 29 24.05 57.07 -49.18
CA VAL A 29 23.07 56.06 -48.79
C VAL A 29 23.68 54.68 -49.00
N SER A 30 23.66 53.85 -47.96
CA SER A 30 24.24 52.50 -47.93
C SER A 30 23.17 51.44 -47.70
N LYS A 31 23.37 50.20 -48.18
CA LYS A 31 22.39 49.11 -48.15
C LYS A 31 22.42 48.32 -46.84
N ILE A 32 21.28 47.70 -46.52
CA ILE A 32 21.12 46.78 -45.39
C ILE A 32 20.56 45.46 -45.93
N SER A 33 21.21 44.34 -45.58
CA SER A 33 20.74 42.98 -45.89
C SER A 33 20.36 42.25 -44.60
N TYR A 34 19.21 41.58 -44.61
CA TYR A 34 18.67 40.88 -43.43
C TYR A 34 18.53 39.38 -43.70
N TYR A 35 18.98 38.55 -42.78
CA TYR A 35 18.89 37.09 -42.83
C TYR A 35 18.23 36.58 -41.56
N VAL A 36 17.30 35.63 -41.64
CA VAL A 36 16.63 35.05 -40.46
C VAL A 36 16.62 33.52 -40.62
N GLU A 37 16.98 32.79 -39.57
CA GLU A 37 17.00 31.32 -39.51
C GLU A 37 17.55 30.61 -40.77
N GLY A 38 18.75 31.00 -41.22
CA GLY A 38 19.41 30.36 -42.37
C GLY A 38 18.79 30.66 -43.75
N SER A 39 17.71 31.44 -43.83
CA SER A 39 17.07 31.83 -45.09
C SER A 39 17.81 32.97 -45.81
N VAL A 40 17.90 32.92 -47.14
CA VAL A 40 18.65 33.89 -47.95
C VAL A 40 17.87 35.20 -48.15
N ASN A 41 18.39 36.28 -47.55
CA ASN A 41 18.09 37.70 -47.80
C ASN A 41 16.60 38.09 -47.86
N ILE A 42 15.97 38.18 -46.68
CA ILE A 42 14.57 38.60 -46.56
C ILE A 42 14.41 40.10 -46.82
N THR A 43 13.30 40.50 -47.45
CA THR A 43 13.03 41.91 -47.77
C THR A 43 12.36 42.62 -46.60
N LEU A 44 13.12 43.41 -45.84
CA LEU A 44 12.61 44.29 -44.78
C LEU A 44 12.87 45.76 -45.11
N SER A 45 11.97 46.65 -44.70
CA SER A 45 12.13 48.09 -44.84
C SER A 45 12.39 48.77 -43.49
N PRO A 46 13.38 49.68 -43.41
CA PRO A 46 14.23 50.14 -44.50
C PRO A 46 15.37 49.14 -44.84
N ASN A 47 15.64 48.97 -46.13
CA ASN A 47 16.77 48.19 -46.65
C ASN A 47 17.97 49.08 -47.05
N THR A 48 17.94 50.35 -46.66
CA THR A 48 19.02 51.33 -46.85
C THR A 48 19.02 52.35 -45.71
N TYR A 49 20.17 52.95 -45.40
CA TYR A 49 20.26 54.07 -44.45
C TYR A 49 21.15 55.20 -44.98
N GLU A 50 20.92 56.43 -44.52
CA GLU A 50 21.78 57.59 -44.80
C GLU A 50 22.89 57.67 -43.74
N GLU A 51 24.15 57.59 -44.18
CA GLU A 51 25.32 57.65 -43.29
C GLU A 51 25.29 58.95 -42.46
N GLY A 52 25.62 58.88 -41.16
CA GLY A 52 25.61 60.04 -40.27
C GLY A 52 24.30 60.33 -39.52
N LYS A 53 23.19 59.68 -39.87
CA LYS A 53 21.89 59.90 -39.20
C LYS A 53 21.52 58.86 -38.15
N GLY A 54 22.06 57.65 -38.28
CA GLY A 54 21.65 56.49 -37.50
C GLY A 54 20.25 56.00 -37.88
N LEU A 55 19.97 54.72 -37.64
CA LEU A 55 18.72 54.07 -38.01
C LEU A 55 18.41 52.94 -37.03
N VAL A 56 17.20 52.89 -36.49
CA VAL A 56 16.73 51.73 -35.70
C VAL A 56 16.38 50.59 -36.64
N LEU A 57 16.88 49.38 -36.35
CA LEU A 57 16.63 48.21 -37.20
C LEU A 57 15.17 47.73 -37.02
N PRO A 58 14.49 47.32 -38.12
CA PRO A 58 13.13 46.81 -38.04
C PRO A 58 13.09 45.43 -37.37
N ILE A 59 11.96 45.08 -36.78
CA ILE A 59 11.68 43.71 -36.31
C ILE A 59 11.01 42.98 -37.49
N PRO A 60 11.40 41.73 -37.82
CA PRO A 60 10.73 40.97 -38.87
C PRO A 60 9.28 40.64 -38.48
N ASN A 61 8.42 40.36 -39.46
CA ASN A 61 7.09 39.83 -39.16
C ASN A 61 7.24 38.43 -38.56
N LEU A 62 6.79 38.26 -37.32
CA LEU A 62 6.83 37.00 -36.59
C LEU A 62 5.44 36.36 -36.62
N LYS A 63 5.40 35.03 -36.56
CA LYS A 63 4.18 34.30 -36.21
C LYS A 63 3.83 34.53 -34.74
N SER A 64 2.58 34.30 -34.34
CA SER A 64 2.09 34.54 -32.97
C SER A 64 2.90 33.78 -31.90
N TYR A 65 3.40 32.61 -32.27
CA TYR A 65 4.20 31.69 -31.46
C TYR A 65 5.72 31.87 -31.61
N GLU A 66 6.21 32.96 -32.20
CA GLU A 66 7.64 33.24 -32.37
C GLU A 66 8.07 34.46 -31.53
N ILE A 67 9.30 34.46 -31.01
CA ILE A 67 9.96 35.60 -30.35
C ILE A 67 11.19 35.98 -31.16
N PHE A 68 11.29 37.26 -31.51
CA PHE A 68 12.52 37.80 -32.11
C PHE A 68 13.53 38.11 -31.01
N ASP A 69 14.58 37.29 -30.93
CA ASP A 69 15.61 37.43 -29.90
C ASP A 69 16.52 38.64 -30.15
N GLY A 70 16.80 38.97 -31.42
CA GLY A 70 17.55 40.16 -31.83
C GLY A 70 18.32 40.01 -33.14
N TRP A 71 18.93 41.10 -33.61
CA TRP A 71 19.85 41.11 -34.74
C TRP A 71 21.30 40.96 -34.27
N TYR A 72 22.11 40.24 -35.06
CA TYR A 72 23.53 40.00 -34.83
C TYR A 72 24.34 40.29 -36.10
N GLU A 73 25.60 40.70 -35.97
CA GLU A 73 26.50 40.87 -37.13
C GLU A 73 27.15 39.54 -37.56
N ASP A 74 27.11 38.51 -36.71
CA ASP A 74 27.64 37.16 -36.98
C ASP A 74 26.49 36.15 -37.22
N ARG A 75 26.62 35.32 -38.25
CA ARG A 75 25.64 34.30 -38.63
C ARG A 75 25.44 33.18 -37.60
N THR A 76 26.37 33.02 -36.67
CA THR A 76 26.32 32.07 -35.55
C THR A 76 25.69 32.68 -34.29
N TYR A 77 25.20 33.92 -34.38
CA TYR A 77 24.51 34.65 -33.31
C TYR A 77 25.40 34.90 -32.06
N LYS A 78 26.72 34.98 -32.26
CA LYS A 78 27.70 35.28 -31.21
C LYS A 78 28.00 36.79 -31.18
N GLY A 79 28.04 37.38 -29.98
CA GLY A 79 28.29 38.80 -29.75
C GLY A 79 27.06 39.55 -29.23
N ASP A 80 27.19 40.88 -29.09
CA ASP A 80 26.13 41.73 -28.55
C ASP A 80 24.99 41.94 -29.56
N LYS A 81 23.76 42.04 -29.05
CA LYS A 81 22.56 42.30 -29.85
C LYS A 81 22.60 43.71 -30.44
N VAL A 82 22.33 43.83 -31.73
CA VAL A 82 22.25 45.11 -32.45
C VAL A 82 20.80 45.53 -32.60
N THR A 83 20.50 46.76 -32.19
CA THR A 83 19.13 47.32 -32.29
C THR A 83 19.07 48.54 -33.21
N LYS A 84 20.23 49.12 -33.57
CA LYS A 84 20.34 50.29 -34.43
C LYS A 84 21.70 50.34 -35.12
N ILE A 85 21.71 50.97 -36.30
CA ILE A 85 22.89 51.54 -36.95
C ILE A 85 23.13 52.92 -36.33
N THR A 86 24.35 53.22 -35.92
CA THR A 86 24.70 54.50 -35.27
C THR A 86 25.07 55.58 -36.29
N LYS A 87 25.38 56.79 -35.82
CA LYS A 87 25.77 57.89 -36.71
C LYS A 87 27.18 57.72 -37.25
N GLU A 88 27.99 56.92 -36.57
CA GLU A 88 29.38 56.62 -36.90
C GLU A 88 29.52 55.50 -37.93
N ASP A 89 28.45 54.69 -38.12
CA ASP A 89 28.43 53.59 -39.06
C ASP A 89 28.42 54.05 -40.52
N THR A 90 29.30 53.46 -41.33
CA THR A 90 29.42 53.72 -42.77
C THR A 90 29.50 52.40 -43.57
N GLY A 91 29.11 52.44 -44.85
CA GLY A 91 29.11 51.27 -45.74
C GLY A 91 27.87 50.36 -45.62
N ASP A 92 27.83 49.33 -46.47
CA ASP A 92 26.73 48.35 -46.47
C ASP A 92 26.78 47.46 -45.22
N LYS A 93 25.62 47.15 -44.64
CA LYS A 93 25.48 46.35 -43.41
C LYS A 93 24.74 45.04 -43.66
N VAL A 94 25.10 44.00 -42.91
CA VAL A 94 24.46 42.68 -42.94
C VAL A 94 24.11 42.25 -41.52
N TYR A 95 22.86 41.83 -41.30
CA TYR A 95 22.36 41.41 -40.00
C TYR A 95 21.67 40.04 -40.07
N TYR A 96 21.95 39.20 -39.07
CA TYR A 96 21.39 37.87 -38.87
C TYR A 96 20.45 37.90 -37.66
N GLY A 97 19.16 37.70 -37.91
CA GLY A 97 18.12 37.67 -36.91
C GLY A 97 17.93 36.25 -36.38
N ARG A 98 17.88 36.11 -35.05
CA ARG A 98 17.52 34.86 -34.38
C ARG A 98 16.06 34.91 -33.96
N ILE A 99 15.27 33.93 -34.39
CA ILE A 99 13.92 33.70 -33.89
C ILE A 99 14.01 32.53 -32.89
N LEU A 100 13.18 32.61 -31.85
CA LEU A 100 12.95 31.54 -30.88
C LEU A 100 11.47 31.15 -30.98
N SER A 101 11.12 29.87 -30.84
CA SER A 101 9.72 29.49 -30.63
C SER A 101 9.28 29.89 -29.21
N LYS A 102 8.01 30.29 -29.05
CA LYS A 102 7.36 30.50 -27.75
C LYS A 102 6.98 29.20 -27.05
N LEU A 103 7.09 28.06 -27.73
CA LEU A 103 6.54 26.80 -27.26
C LEU A 103 7.60 25.70 -27.28
N ASN A 104 8.08 25.41 -26.08
CA ASN A 104 8.19 24.09 -25.46
C ASN A 104 8.03 24.32 -23.95
N ALA A 105 6.87 24.84 -23.56
CA ALA A 105 6.45 24.76 -22.17
C ALA A 105 5.44 23.63 -22.14
N ASP A 106 5.87 22.48 -21.63
CA ASP A 106 4.98 21.39 -21.27
C ASP A 106 3.77 21.98 -20.52
N ILE A 107 2.56 21.59 -20.94
CA ILE A 107 1.33 21.90 -20.21
C ILE A 107 1.53 21.37 -18.79
N ASP A 108 1.40 22.26 -17.82
CA ASP A 108 1.53 21.92 -16.41
C ASP A 108 0.20 21.36 -15.92
N PHE A 109 0.09 20.04 -16.00
CA PHE A 109 -1.06 19.29 -15.50
C PHE A 109 -1.03 19.10 -13.98
N ASN A 110 0.13 19.27 -13.34
CA ASN A 110 0.38 18.95 -11.93
C ASN A 110 -0.04 20.09 -11.01
N LYS A 111 -1.34 20.37 -11.00
CA LYS A 111 -1.93 21.47 -10.22
C LYS A 111 -2.72 20.97 -9.04
N ASN A 112 -2.31 21.41 -7.86
CA ASN A 112 -2.92 20.99 -6.60
C ASN A 112 -4.13 21.83 -6.19
N ASN A 113 -4.37 22.97 -6.85
CA ASN A 113 -5.50 23.83 -6.55
C ASN A 113 -5.80 24.81 -7.70
N TYR A 114 -7.07 24.90 -8.06
CA TYR A 114 -7.58 25.75 -9.13
C TYR A 114 -9.10 25.86 -9.04
N ARG A 115 -9.69 26.82 -9.75
CA ARG A 115 -11.14 26.90 -9.96
C ARG A 115 -11.43 26.57 -11.41
N TYR A 116 -12.49 25.82 -11.64
CA TYR A 116 -12.90 25.47 -12.98
C TYR A 116 -14.41 25.61 -13.14
N THR A 117 -14.84 26.04 -14.31
CA THR A 117 -16.26 26.17 -14.68
C THR A 117 -16.50 25.27 -15.87
N ILE A 118 -17.42 24.31 -15.74
CA ILE A 118 -17.89 23.47 -16.83
C ILE A 118 -19.21 24.06 -17.31
N SER A 119 -19.26 24.41 -18.60
CA SER A 119 -20.48 24.84 -19.26
C SER A 119 -20.85 23.83 -20.33
N SER A 120 -22.05 23.26 -20.26
CA SER A 120 -22.56 22.33 -21.27
C SER A 120 -23.71 22.97 -22.04
N LYS A 121 -23.80 22.68 -23.34
CA LYS A 121 -24.87 23.17 -24.19
C LYS A 121 -25.45 22.02 -25.02
N SER A 122 -26.74 21.77 -24.85
CA SER A 122 -27.50 20.83 -25.66
C SER A 122 -28.86 21.44 -26.02
N ASN A 123 -29.33 21.24 -27.26
CA ASN A 123 -30.61 21.78 -27.77
C ASN A 123 -30.83 23.31 -27.56
N GLY A 124 -29.75 24.09 -27.40
CA GLY A 124 -29.80 25.53 -27.19
C GLY A 124 -29.94 25.99 -25.74
N GLU A 125 -30.08 25.08 -24.79
CA GLU A 125 -29.98 25.37 -23.35
C GLU A 125 -28.52 25.27 -22.90
N VAL A 126 -28.11 26.17 -22.01
CA VAL A 126 -26.75 26.22 -21.46
C VAL A 126 -26.83 26.07 -19.94
N THR A 127 -26.15 25.07 -19.41
CA THR A 127 -25.90 24.92 -17.96
C THR A 127 -24.44 25.24 -17.68
N SER A 128 -24.15 25.84 -16.53
CA SER A 128 -22.78 26.21 -16.14
C SER A 128 -22.61 26.08 -14.63
N THR A 129 -21.62 25.30 -14.21
CA THR A 129 -21.32 25.04 -12.80
C THR A 129 -19.86 25.35 -12.51
N THR A 130 -19.60 26.07 -11.41
CA THR A 130 -18.23 26.43 -11.00
C THR A 130 -17.81 25.66 -9.76
N TYR A 131 -16.67 25.00 -9.88
CA TYR A 131 -16.07 24.16 -8.87
C TYR A 131 -14.73 24.77 -8.41
N SER A 132 -14.35 24.51 -7.17
CA SER A 132 -13.04 24.84 -6.62
C SER A 132 -12.37 23.53 -6.21
N TYR A 133 -11.22 23.23 -6.79
CA TYR A 133 -10.40 22.08 -6.46
C TYR A 133 -9.25 22.49 -5.54
N ASN A 134 -8.99 21.71 -4.50
CA ASN A 134 -7.87 21.92 -3.59
C ASN A 134 -7.43 20.58 -2.95
N GLN A 135 -6.28 20.08 -3.38
CA GLN A 135 -5.59 18.90 -2.85
C GLN A 135 -6.51 17.66 -2.75
N GLY A 136 -7.18 17.31 -3.85
CA GLY A 136 -8.10 16.18 -3.93
C GLY A 136 -9.50 16.44 -3.38
N ASN A 137 -9.76 17.62 -2.80
CA ASN A 137 -11.09 18.04 -2.36
C ASN A 137 -11.73 18.97 -3.39
N ILE A 138 -13.06 18.95 -3.47
CA ILE A 138 -13.84 19.79 -4.38
C ILE A 138 -14.91 20.52 -3.58
N ALA A 139 -15.09 21.81 -3.85
CA ALA A 139 -16.21 22.62 -3.37
C ALA A 139 -17.02 23.16 -4.54
N VAL A 140 -18.35 23.10 -4.45
CA VAL A 140 -19.29 23.64 -5.44
C VAL A 140 -20.34 24.47 -4.74
N GLU A 141 -20.73 25.60 -5.34
CA GLU A 141 -21.80 26.45 -4.83
C GLU A 141 -23.07 26.24 -5.66
N ILE A 142 -24.12 25.73 -5.01
CA ILE A 142 -25.38 25.36 -5.66
C ILE A 142 -26.52 25.99 -4.85
N ALA A 143 -27.36 26.79 -5.51
CA ALA A 143 -28.51 27.45 -4.88
C ALA A 143 -28.17 28.20 -3.57
N ASP A 144 -27.06 28.96 -3.59
CA ASP A 144 -26.51 29.74 -2.46
C ASP A 144 -25.98 28.90 -1.28
N GLU A 145 -25.77 27.59 -1.46
CA GLU A 145 -25.13 26.70 -0.48
C GLU A 145 -23.88 26.03 -1.04
N THR A 146 -22.80 26.03 -0.26
CA THR A 146 -21.56 25.32 -0.63
C THR A 146 -21.64 23.86 -0.19
N GLN A 147 -21.41 22.95 -1.14
CA GLN A 147 -21.25 21.52 -0.89
C GLN A 147 -19.81 21.10 -1.17
N TYR A 148 -19.36 20.03 -0.52
CA TYR A 148 -17.99 19.55 -0.66
C TYR A 148 -17.96 18.05 -0.91
N LEU A 149 -17.05 17.63 -1.78
CA LEU A 149 -16.56 16.26 -1.85
C LEU A 149 -15.13 16.28 -1.33
N ALA A 150 -14.89 15.73 -0.14
CA ALA A 150 -13.61 15.90 0.55
C ALA A 150 -13.14 14.60 1.21
N LYS A 151 -11.82 14.37 1.20
CA LYS A 151 -11.20 13.22 1.85
C LYS A 151 -10.87 13.59 3.29
N VAL A 152 -11.51 12.92 4.26
CA VAL A 152 -11.29 13.13 5.70
C VAL A 152 -10.98 11.77 6.33
N ASN A 153 -9.83 11.63 6.97
CA ASN A 153 -9.31 10.36 7.50
C ASN A 153 -9.21 9.25 6.42
N ASN A 154 -8.69 9.62 5.25
CA ASN A 154 -8.51 8.74 4.09
C ASN A 154 -9.80 8.16 3.46
N GLN A 155 -10.97 8.67 3.85
CA GLN A 155 -12.26 8.29 3.29
C GLN A 155 -12.94 9.48 2.61
N TYR A 156 -13.53 9.30 1.43
CA TYR A 156 -14.33 10.35 0.82
C TYR A 156 -15.59 10.64 1.63
N ARG A 157 -15.95 11.92 1.69
CA ARG A 157 -17.16 12.41 2.34
C ARG A 157 -17.85 13.41 1.44
N TYR A 158 -19.13 13.18 1.20
CA TYR A 158 -20.02 14.20 0.67
C TYR A 158 -20.51 15.04 1.84
N ILE A 159 -20.17 16.33 1.87
CA ILE A 159 -20.43 17.25 2.97
C ILE A 159 -21.36 18.36 2.50
N PHE A 160 -22.47 18.51 3.21
CA PHE A 160 -23.51 19.47 2.87
C PHE A 160 -24.08 20.13 4.12
N LYS A 161 -24.81 21.23 3.91
CA LYS A 161 -25.43 21.99 4.98
C LYS A 161 -26.92 21.70 5.02
N GLN A 162 -27.47 21.47 6.21
CA GLN A 162 -28.91 21.35 6.43
C GLN A 162 -29.26 21.97 7.78
N ASN A 163 -30.38 22.71 7.88
CA ASN A 163 -30.83 23.34 9.13
C ASN A 163 -29.72 24.13 9.86
N ASN A 164 -28.88 24.83 9.10
CA ASN A 164 -27.72 25.60 9.58
C ASN A 164 -26.61 24.78 10.28
N SER A 165 -26.59 23.46 10.10
CA SER A 165 -25.55 22.54 10.57
C SER A 165 -24.90 21.80 9.40
N TRP A 166 -23.64 21.38 9.58
CA TRP A 166 -22.90 20.62 8.57
C TRP A 166 -23.03 19.12 8.83
N TYR A 167 -23.31 18.37 7.78
CA TYR A 167 -23.46 16.93 7.79
C TYR A 167 -22.57 16.28 6.74
N TYR A 168 -22.21 15.02 6.92
CA TYR A 168 -21.49 14.25 5.92
C TYR A 168 -22.07 12.86 5.69
N ILE A 169 -22.01 12.41 4.44
CA ILE A 169 -22.27 11.02 4.04
C ILE A 169 -20.90 10.39 3.74
N PRO A 170 -20.54 9.26 4.39
CA PRO A 170 -19.27 8.59 4.17
C PRO A 170 -19.29 7.75 2.88
N GLU A 171 -18.11 7.56 2.28
CA GLU A 171 -17.89 6.71 1.09
C GLU A 171 -18.39 5.27 1.24
N THR A 172 -18.48 4.76 2.48
CA THR A 172 -19.00 3.42 2.77
C THR A 172 -20.52 3.31 2.64
N THR A 173 -21.23 4.40 2.35
CA THR A 173 -22.68 4.39 2.16
C THR A 173 -23.01 3.80 0.79
N GLU A 174 -23.90 2.83 0.72
CA GLU A 174 -24.39 2.29 -0.55
C GLU A 174 -24.97 3.43 -1.43
N GLY A 175 -24.62 3.46 -2.71
CA GLY A 175 -25.00 4.55 -3.61
C GLY A 175 -24.08 5.78 -3.55
N PHE A 176 -22.93 5.72 -2.86
CA PHE A 176 -22.03 6.86 -2.76
C PHE A 176 -21.50 7.35 -4.12
N GLU A 177 -21.39 6.44 -5.09
CA GLU A 177 -21.01 6.72 -6.46
C GLU A 177 -21.91 7.79 -7.12
N TYR A 178 -23.18 7.90 -6.73
CA TYR A 178 -24.07 8.95 -7.21
C TYR A 178 -23.66 10.34 -6.72
N TYR A 179 -23.11 10.45 -5.50
CA TYR A 179 -22.58 11.73 -5.00
C TYR A 179 -21.25 12.07 -5.67
N ILE A 180 -20.43 11.09 -6.03
CA ILE A 180 -19.22 11.36 -6.82
C ILE A 180 -19.60 11.84 -8.23
N ALA A 181 -20.51 11.14 -8.91
CA ALA A 181 -20.97 11.50 -10.26
C ALA A 181 -21.62 12.89 -10.31
N TYR A 182 -22.26 13.31 -9.21
CA TYR A 182 -22.81 14.67 -9.08
C TYR A 182 -21.74 15.77 -9.12
N PHE A 183 -20.52 15.47 -8.71
CA PHE A 183 -19.38 16.38 -8.83
C PHE A 183 -18.70 16.08 -10.17
N GLU A 184 -18.84 16.94 -11.17
CA GLU A 184 -18.15 16.79 -12.46
C GLU A 184 -16.64 17.03 -12.27
N ILE A 185 -15.91 15.96 -11.92
CA ILE A 185 -14.50 16.04 -11.50
C ILE A 185 -13.58 16.25 -12.72
N LEU A 186 -12.89 17.39 -12.72
CA LEU A 186 -11.79 17.67 -13.64
C LEU A 186 -10.50 16.97 -13.15
N LYS A 187 -9.93 16.06 -13.94
CA LYS A 187 -8.77 15.22 -13.58
C LYS A 187 -7.49 15.65 -14.30
N LEU A 188 -7.02 16.88 -14.07
CA LEU A 188 -5.80 17.39 -14.73
C LEU A 188 -4.58 16.49 -14.52
N ASN A 189 -4.34 16.01 -13.30
CA ASN A 189 -3.19 15.18 -12.97
C ASN A 189 -3.18 13.80 -13.67
N SER A 190 -4.26 13.40 -14.37
CA SER A 190 -4.32 12.17 -15.19
C SER A 190 -3.86 12.37 -16.65
N LEU A 191 -3.58 13.61 -17.01
CA LEU A 191 -3.18 14.03 -18.35
C LEU A 191 -1.67 14.27 -18.40
N SER A 192 -1.10 14.11 -19.59
CA SER A 192 0.32 14.20 -19.85
C SER A 192 0.56 14.78 -21.24
N ASN A 193 1.74 15.36 -21.47
CA ASN A 193 2.02 16.15 -22.66
C ASN A 193 2.07 15.32 -23.93
N GLU A 194 2.49 14.05 -23.85
CA GLU A 194 2.55 13.14 -24.98
C GLU A 194 1.19 12.84 -25.60
N LYS A 195 0.08 13.10 -24.90
CA LYS A 195 -1.28 12.88 -25.41
C LYS A 195 -1.75 13.97 -26.38
N PHE A 196 -0.98 15.05 -26.58
CA PHE A 196 -1.42 16.24 -27.33
C PHE A 196 -0.49 16.59 -28.50
N ASN A 197 -1.09 17.15 -29.55
CA ASN A 197 -0.41 17.78 -30.68
C ASN A 197 -0.74 19.28 -30.70
N LEU A 198 0.26 20.13 -30.97
CA LEU A 198 0.04 21.56 -31.17
C LEU A 198 -0.49 21.83 -32.58
N ASN A 199 -1.65 22.48 -32.68
CA ASN A 199 -2.27 22.87 -33.93
C ASN A 199 -1.69 24.20 -34.46
N GLU A 200 -1.73 24.41 -35.78
CA GLU A 200 -1.27 25.64 -36.47
C GLU A 200 -1.97 26.91 -35.97
N ASP A 201 -3.21 26.78 -35.48
CA ASP A 201 -4.03 27.86 -34.93
C ASP A 201 -3.70 28.21 -33.46
N GLY A 202 -2.73 27.51 -32.84
CA GLY A 202 -2.19 27.85 -31.53
C GLY A 202 -2.93 27.27 -30.31
N TYR A 203 -3.71 26.20 -30.50
CA TYR A 203 -4.28 25.38 -29.43
C TYR A 203 -3.79 23.94 -29.54
N TYR A 204 -3.94 23.17 -28.47
CA TYR A 204 -3.57 21.76 -28.42
C TYR A 204 -4.78 20.87 -28.69
N GLU A 205 -4.58 19.83 -29.48
CA GLU A 205 -5.57 18.80 -29.75
C GLU A 205 -5.05 17.46 -29.24
N PRO A 206 -5.89 16.62 -28.60
CA PRO A 206 -5.49 15.26 -28.29
C PRO A 206 -5.10 14.49 -29.55
N GLN A 207 -4.15 13.57 -29.42
CA GLN A 207 -3.94 12.53 -30.43
C GLN A 207 -5.23 11.71 -30.62
N GLU A 208 -5.46 11.18 -31.82
CA GLU A 208 -6.72 10.55 -32.20
C GLU A 208 -7.08 9.38 -31.27
N GLU A 209 -6.09 8.56 -30.93
CA GLU A 209 -6.18 7.44 -29.99
C GLU A 209 -6.49 7.86 -28.55
N ASN A 210 -6.16 9.11 -28.18
CA ASN A 210 -6.29 9.64 -26.83
C ASN A 210 -7.54 10.53 -26.65
N LEU A 211 -8.26 10.83 -27.73
CA LEU A 211 -9.37 11.81 -27.73
C LEU A 211 -10.41 11.51 -26.65
N GLN A 212 -10.90 10.26 -26.56
CA GLN A 212 -11.94 9.90 -25.59
C GLN A 212 -11.44 10.05 -24.15
N THR A 213 -10.28 9.48 -23.86
CA THR A 213 -9.66 9.50 -22.52
C THR A 213 -9.40 10.93 -22.05
N VAL A 214 -8.90 11.79 -22.93
CA VAL A 214 -8.63 13.19 -22.59
C VAL A 214 -9.93 13.96 -22.34
N CYS A 215 -10.95 13.80 -23.18
CA CYS A 215 -12.24 14.45 -22.98
C CYS A 215 -12.89 14.05 -21.65
N LYS A 216 -12.88 12.76 -21.31
CA LYS A 216 -13.42 12.23 -20.05
C LYS A 216 -12.73 12.81 -18.82
N ALA A 217 -11.43 13.12 -18.91
CA ALA A 217 -10.71 13.80 -17.84
C ALA A 217 -11.17 15.25 -17.61
N PHE A 218 -11.75 15.90 -18.62
CA PHE A 218 -12.22 17.29 -18.52
C PHE A 218 -13.69 17.43 -18.07
N VAL A 219 -14.57 16.52 -18.47
CA VAL A 219 -16.03 16.65 -18.21
C VAL A 219 -16.67 15.45 -17.51
N GLY A 220 -15.91 14.42 -17.16
CA GLY A 220 -16.42 13.21 -16.52
C GLY A 220 -16.58 12.03 -17.48
N ASP A 221 -16.81 10.84 -16.91
CA ASP A 221 -16.95 9.58 -17.67
C ASP A 221 -18.42 9.15 -17.71
N TYR A 222 -19.05 9.33 -18.87
CA TYR A 222 -20.40 8.85 -19.16
C TYR A 222 -20.30 7.72 -20.19
N GLU A 223 -20.79 6.53 -19.82
CA GLU A 223 -20.57 5.27 -20.57
C GLU A 223 -21.03 5.35 -22.04
N ASP A 224 -22.11 6.08 -22.32
CA ASP A 224 -22.71 6.22 -23.65
C ASP A 224 -22.40 7.56 -24.36
N GLU A 225 -21.36 8.28 -23.93
CA GLU A 225 -20.93 9.53 -24.56
C GLU A 225 -19.70 9.36 -25.45
N VAL A 226 -19.78 9.81 -26.70
CA VAL A 226 -18.69 9.75 -27.68
C VAL A 226 -18.26 11.15 -28.10
N PHE A 227 -16.99 11.48 -27.86
CA PHE A 227 -16.43 12.78 -28.19
C PHE A 227 -15.90 12.82 -29.64
N SER A 228 -16.08 13.95 -30.31
CA SER A 228 -15.66 14.15 -31.71
C SER A 228 -14.63 15.26 -31.89
N GLU A 229 -14.49 16.17 -30.92
CA GLU A 229 -13.59 17.32 -31.00
C GLU A 229 -13.14 17.73 -29.60
N CYS A 230 -11.86 18.08 -29.44
CA CYS A 230 -11.30 18.65 -28.22
C CYS A 230 -10.21 19.66 -28.54
N LYS A 231 -10.35 20.89 -28.02
CA LYS A 231 -9.35 21.95 -28.18
C LYS A 231 -8.97 22.52 -26.84
N VAL A 232 -7.68 22.48 -26.53
CA VAL A 232 -7.10 22.93 -25.25
C VAL A 232 -6.29 24.19 -25.48
N TYR A 233 -6.69 25.28 -24.84
CA TYR A 233 -6.04 26.59 -24.91
C TYR A 233 -5.15 26.78 -23.68
N VAL A 234 -3.88 27.09 -23.93
CA VAL A 234 -2.84 27.16 -22.90
C VAL A 234 -2.21 28.54 -22.90
N GLU A 235 -2.11 29.16 -21.72
CA GLU A 235 -1.37 30.42 -21.52
C GLU A 235 -0.34 30.24 -20.41
N SER A 236 0.90 30.63 -20.70
CA SER A 236 2.02 30.55 -19.74
C SER A 236 2.25 29.17 -19.12
N ASN A 237 1.94 28.07 -19.84
CA ASN A 237 1.95 26.65 -19.42
C ASN A 237 0.67 26.13 -18.72
N LEU A 238 -0.33 26.99 -18.48
CA LEU A 238 -1.57 26.61 -17.81
C LEU A 238 -2.73 26.51 -18.78
N ILE A 239 -3.57 25.49 -18.64
CA ILE A 239 -4.81 25.39 -19.40
C ILE A 239 -5.75 26.49 -18.93
N THR A 240 -6.17 27.37 -19.83
CA THR A 240 -7.14 28.44 -19.50
C THR A 240 -8.54 28.09 -19.96
N LYS A 241 -8.65 27.32 -21.05
CA LYS A 241 -9.93 26.93 -21.63
C LYS A 241 -9.83 25.61 -22.40
N VAL A 242 -10.88 24.80 -22.36
CA VAL A 242 -11.07 23.62 -23.20
C VAL A 242 -12.44 23.69 -23.86
N THR A 243 -12.53 23.38 -25.15
CA THR A 243 -13.81 23.23 -25.84
C THR A 243 -13.95 21.83 -26.40
N LEU A 244 -15.08 21.17 -26.11
CA LEU A 244 -15.35 19.78 -26.49
C LEU A 244 -16.65 19.68 -27.28
N LYS A 245 -16.77 18.66 -28.13
CA LYS A 245 -18.04 18.24 -28.73
C LYS A 245 -18.23 16.73 -28.57
N SER A 246 -19.46 16.32 -28.29
CA SER A 246 -19.82 14.91 -28.16
C SER A 246 -21.24 14.63 -28.63
N ILE A 247 -21.53 13.34 -28.75
CA ILE A 247 -22.87 12.80 -28.90
C ILE A 247 -23.10 11.84 -27.73
N TYR A 248 -24.09 12.13 -26.89
CA TYR A 248 -24.54 11.24 -25.82
C TYR A 248 -25.80 10.51 -26.27
N THR A 249 -25.81 9.18 -26.13
CA THR A 249 -26.96 8.35 -26.52
C THR A 249 -27.60 7.69 -25.31
N TYR A 250 -28.85 8.03 -25.02
CA TYR A 250 -29.60 7.42 -23.92
C TYR A 250 -30.96 6.94 -24.41
N ASN A 251 -31.33 5.70 -24.09
CA ASN A 251 -32.61 5.11 -24.53
C ASN A 251 -32.87 5.21 -26.05
N ASN A 252 -31.84 5.05 -26.88
CA ASN A 252 -31.88 5.18 -28.34
C ASN A 252 -32.18 6.60 -28.88
N GLU A 253 -32.10 7.63 -28.04
CA GLU A 253 -32.11 9.04 -28.47
C GLU A 253 -30.69 9.62 -28.33
N SER A 254 -30.19 10.24 -29.41
CA SER A 254 -28.86 10.86 -29.46
C SER A 254 -28.97 12.37 -29.36
N HIS A 255 -28.15 12.96 -28.50
CA HIS A 255 -28.11 14.38 -28.23
C HIS A 255 -26.70 14.93 -28.46
N ASP A 256 -26.60 16.02 -29.22
CA ASP A 256 -25.34 16.74 -29.41
C ASP A 256 -25.06 17.61 -28.18
N TYR A 257 -23.82 17.57 -27.69
CA TYR A 257 -23.33 18.41 -26.62
C TYR A 257 -22.11 19.21 -27.07
N GLU A 258 -22.09 20.50 -26.71
CA GLU A 258 -20.91 21.36 -26.78
C GLU A 258 -20.51 21.72 -25.34
N TYR A 259 -19.27 21.44 -24.95
CA TYR A 259 -18.74 21.82 -23.64
C TYR A 259 -17.72 22.95 -23.77
N GLU A 260 -17.74 23.87 -22.81
CA GLU A 260 -16.66 24.83 -22.55
C GLU A 260 -16.24 24.71 -21.08
N VAL A 261 -14.99 24.29 -20.87
CA VAL A 261 -14.37 24.24 -19.55
C VAL A 261 -13.41 25.41 -19.44
N THR A 262 -13.57 26.29 -18.46
CA THR A 262 -12.61 27.36 -18.18
C THR A 262 -11.92 27.08 -16.85
N ILE A 263 -10.60 27.30 -16.78
CA ILE A 263 -9.81 27.03 -15.58
C ILE A 263 -9.06 28.30 -15.20
N SER A 264 -9.10 28.65 -13.92
CA SER A 264 -8.59 29.89 -13.36
C SER A 264 -8.11 29.68 -11.92
N ASP A 265 -7.57 30.72 -11.29
CA ASP A 265 -7.16 30.70 -9.88
C ASP A 265 -6.22 29.54 -9.50
N TYR A 266 -5.40 29.08 -10.46
CA TYR A 266 -4.28 28.18 -10.20
C TYR A 266 -3.44 28.70 -9.03
N ASP A 267 -3.08 27.80 -8.12
CA ASP A 267 -2.26 28.09 -6.94
C ASP A 267 -2.91 29.07 -5.93
N LYS A 268 -4.17 29.46 -6.16
CA LYS A 268 -4.92 30.44 -5.35
C LYS A 268 -6.23 29.90 -4.80
N ALA A 269 -6.83 28.92 -5.46
CA ALA A 269 -8.06 28.29 -4.98
C ALA A 269 -7.79 27.62 -3.62
N SER A 270 -8.55 28.01 -2.61
CA SER A 270 -8.51 27.39 -1.29
C SER A 270 -9.86 27.53 -0.62
N PHE A 271 -10.22 26.53 0.16
CA PHE A 271 -11.43 26.51 0.97
C PHE A 271 -11.18 25.60 2.17
N ASN A 272 -11.88 25.87 3.26
CA ASN A 272 -11.82 25.03 4.45
C ASN A 272 -12.97 24.04 4.41
N ILE A 273 -12.66 22.77 4.68
CA ILE A 273 -13.68 21.76 4.89
C ILE A 273 -14.36 22.03 6.24
N PRO A 274 -15.68 22.23 6.27
CA PRO A 274 -16.37 22.47 7.53
C PRO A 274 -16.38 21.21 8.40
N SER A 275 -16.32 21.39 9.71
CA SER A 275 -16.55 20.29 10.65
C SER A 275 -18.01 19.83 10.55
N ALA A 276 -18.20 18.60 10.11
CA ALA A 276 -19.50 18.00 9.84
C ALA A 276 -19.70 16.76 10.71
N LYS A 277 -20.93 16.53 11.17
CA LYS A 277 -21.33 15.29 11.84
C LYS A 277 -21.87 14.28 10.83
N LEU A 278 -21.82 12.98 11.16
CA LEU A 278 -22.41 11.96 10.29
C LEU A 278 -23.87 12.33 10.03
N TYR A 279 -24.30 12.26 8.78
CA TYR A 279 -25.69 12.43 8.43
C TYR A 279 -26.46 11.20 8.93
N GLU A 280 -27.04 11.33 10.11
CA GLU A 280 -28.04 10.39 10.62
C GLU A 280 -29.38 10.84 10.07
N ASP A 281 -29.98 9.98 9.24
CA ASP A 281 -31.26 10.22 8.61
C ASP A 281 -32.32 10.60 9.67
N GLU A 282 -32.87 11.81 9.58
CA GLU A 282 -33.95 12.31 10.44
C GLU A 282 -35.25 11.48 10.30
N SER A 283 -35.29 10.46 9.41
CA SER A 283 -36.35 9.46 9.29
C SER A 283 -36.38 8.41 10.42
N LYS A 284 -35.28 8.23 11.18
CA LYS A 284 -35.22 7.20 12.24
C LYS A 284 -36.09 7.55 13.44
N THR A 285 -37.10 6.72 13.68
CA THR A 285 -38.06 6.83 14.79
C THR A 285 -37.58 5.99 15.99
N THR A 286 -37.65 6.51 17.21
CA THR A 286 -37.32 5.70 18.41
C THR A 286 -38.39 4.62 18.66
N ILE A 287 -38.04 3.50 19.32
CA ILE A 287 -39.04 2.48 19.67
C ILE A 287 -40.18 3.08 20.50
N GLY A 288 -39.86 3.98 21.44
CA GLY A 288 -40.86 4.68 22.25
C GLY A 288 -41.83 5.55 21.44
N ASP A 289 -41.37 6.09 20.30
CA ASP A 289 -42.21 6.89 19.40
C ASP A 289 -43.10 6.02 18.52
N VAL A 290 -42.68 4.79 18.17
CA VAL A 290 -43.52 3.83 17.43
C VAL A 290 -44.85 3.60 18.14
N TYR A 291 -44.85 3.52 19.48
CA TYR A 291 -46.07 3.35 20.28
C TYR A 291 -47.05 4.54 20.23
N LYS A 292 -46.64 5.68 19.65
CA LYS A 292 -47.47 6.87 19.45
C LYS A 292 -48.02 6.96 18.03
N LEU A 293 -47.51 6.16 17.10
CA LEU A 293 -47.91 6.14 15.70
C LEU A 293 -49.26 5.43 15.51
N ALA A 294 -49.94 5.80 14.41
CA ALA A 294 -51.22 5.21 14.04
C ALA A 294 -51.01 3.84 13.36
N ASP A 295 -52.04 3.01 13.39
CA ASP A 295 -52.06 1.75 12.64
C ASP A 295 -51.94 2.02 11.14
N GLY A 296 -51.06 1.28 10.46
CA GLY A 296 -50.81 1.42 9.03
C GLY A 296 -49.81 2.51 8.62
N THR A 297 -49.12 3.17 9.56
CA THR A 297 -48.00 4.09 9.21
C THR A 297 -46.87 3.28 8.56
N THR A 298 -46.56 3.57 7.30
CA THR A 298 -45.50 2.93 6.49
C THR A 298 -44.16 3.63 6.69
N ASP A 299 -43.09 3.04 6.12
CA ASP A 299 -41.75 3.64 6.07
C ASP A 299 -41.19 4.00 7.45
N VAL A 300 -41.58 3.25 8.49
CA VAL A 300 -41.12 3.48 9.86
C VAL A 300 -39.82 2.72 10.07
N THR A 301 -38.74 3.48 10.20
CA THR A 301 -37.38 2.97 10.43
C THR A 301 -37.02 3.09 11.90
N VAL A 302 -36.62 1.98 12.53
CA VAL A 302 -36.24 1.92 13.95
C VAL A 302 -35.02 1.03 14.17
N SER A 303 -34.14 1.44 15.07
CA SER A 303 -32.94 0.70 15.46
C SER A 303 -33.09 0.02 16.83
N GLY A 304 -32.45 -1.13 17.03
CA GLY A 304 -32.33 -1.76 18.33
C GLY A 304 -31.55 -3.08 18.32
N VAL A 305 -31.20 -3.57 19.51
CA VAL A 305 -30.52 -4.86 19.69
C VAL A 305 -31.54 -6.00 19.59
N ILE A 306 -31.23 -7.04 18.81
CA ILE A 306 -32.05 -8.26 18.76
C ILE A 306 -31.92 -9.00 20.09
N THR A 307 -33.01 -9.05 20.85
CA THR A 307 -33.03 -9.62 22.21
C THR A 307 -33.74 -10.97 22.29
N GLY A 308 -34.52 -11.36 21.28
CA GLY A 308 -35.22 -12.64 21.25
C GLY A 308 -35.71 -12.99 19.85
N ILE A 309 -35.69 -14.27 19.48
CA ILE A 309 -36.12 -14.78 18.17
C ILE A 309 -37.11 -15.93 18.35
N TYR A 310 -38.13 -16.01 17.49
CA TYR A 310 -38.94 -17.21 17.28
C TYR A 310 -39.41 -17.29 15.81
N GLY A 311 -39.01 -18.35 15.11
CA GLY A 311 -39.18 -18.44 13.65
C GLY A 311 -38.46 -17.28 12.95
N ASN A 312 -39.18 -16.58 12.07
CA ASN A 312 -38.67 -15.39 11.38
C ASN A 312 -38.97 -14.08 12.13
N ASN A 313 -39.67 -14.16 13.27
CA ASN A 313 -40.03 -12.97 14.05
C ASN A 313 -39.01 -12.78 15.17
N PHE A 314 -38.77 -11.52 15.53
CA PHE A 314 -37.78 -11.19 16.54
C PHE A 314 -38.15 -9.94 17.32
N TYR A 315 -37.58 -9.80 18.51
CA TYR A 315 -37.72 -8.65 19.38
C TYR A 315 -36.47 -7.79 19.30
N ILE A 316 -36.66 -6.48 19.21
CA ILE A 316 -35.59 -5.49 19.33
C ILE A 316 -35.78 -4.63 20.57
N SER A 317 -34.69 -4.13 21.14
CA SER A 317 -34.72 -3.16 22.24
C SER A 317 -33.67 -2.07 22.08
N ASP A 318 -34.05 -0.84 22.42
CA ASP A 318 -33.17 0.34 22.49
C ASP A 318 -32.61 0.56 23.91
N GLY A 319 -32.78 -0.43 24.80
CA GLY A 319 -32.41 -0.35 26.22
C GLY A 319 -33.49 0.25 27.12
N GLN A 320 -34.48 0.98 26.59
CA GLN A 320 -35.58 1.55 27.36
C GLN A 320 -36.94 0.91 27.04
N ASN A 321 -37.15 0.58 25.77
CA ASN A 321 -38.38 0.01 25.24
C ASN A 321 -38.06 -1.22 24.38
N GLY A 322 -39.07 -2.04 24.15
CA GLY A 322 -38.97 -3.21 23.27
C GLY A 322 -40.02 -3.14 22.18
N LEU A 323 -39.75 -3.78 21.04
CA LEU A 323 -40.67 -3.86 19.91
C LEU A 323 -40.61 -5.25 19.28
N LEU A 324 -41.78 -5.79 18.94
CA LEU A 324 -41.85 -7.00 18.12
C LEU A 324 -41.76 -6.62 16.65
N VAL A 325 -40.87 -7.29 15.93
CA VAL A 325 -40.76 -7.26 14.48
C VAL A 325 -41.39 -8.54 13.93
N TYR A 326 -42.54 -8.40 13.26
CA TYR A 326 -43.34 -9.49 12.73
C TYR A 326 -43.10 -9.67 11.22
N CYS A 327 -42.21 -10.59 10.87
CA CYS A 327 -41.90 -10.97 9.49
C CYS A 327 -42.86 -12.04 8.93
N GLY A 328 -43.63 -12.73 9.79
CA GLY A 328 -44.51 -13.81 9.37
C GLY A 328 -43.75 -14.94 8.67
N ASN A 329 -44.13 -15.26 7.44
CA ASN A 329 -43.48 -16.31 6.63
C ASN A 329 -42.33 -15.78 5.76
N ASN A 330 -42.01 -14.48 5.82
CA ASN A 330 -40.90 -13.91 5.05
C ASN A 330 -39.56 -14.37 5.65
N THR A 331 -38.73 -15.03 4.85
CA THR A 331 -37.41 -15.54 5.22
C THR A 331 -36.26 -14.75 4.62
N SER A 332 -36.52 -13.69 3.84
CA SER A 332 -35.49 -12.92 3.13
C SER A 332 -34.45 -12.29 4.05
N PHE A 333 -34.79 -12.09 5.32
CA PHE A 333 -33.93 -11.47 6.32
C PHE A 333 -33.33 -12.47 7.32
N ALA A 334 -33.49 -13.78 7.08
CA ALA A 334 -33.11 -14.80 8.05
C ALA A 334 -31.61 -14.76 8.43
N SER A 335 -30.73 -14.41 7.49
CA SER A 335 -29.29 -14.26 7.72
C SER A 335 -28.93 -13.09 8.64
N GLN A 336 -29.77 -12.06 8.72
CA GLN A 336 -29.55 -10.84 9.50
C GLN A 336 -30.11 -10.97 10.92
N ILE A 337 -31.03 -11.91 11.16
CA ILE A 337 -31.71 -12.11 12.44
C ILE A 337 -30.85 -13.00 13.35
N ILE A 338 -29.84 -12.38 13.97
CA ILE A 338 -28.90 -13.03 14.90
C ILE A 338 -29.04 -12.39 16.28
N LEU A 339 -29.18 -13.19 17.34
CA LEU A 339 -29.26 -12.69 18.71
C LEU A 339 -28.05 -11.82 19.07
N GLY A 340 -28.31 -10.66 19.67
CA GLY A 340 -27.27 -9.71 20.07
C GLY A 340 -26.84 -8.73 18.98
N ASN A 341 -27.17 -8.97 17.71
CA ASN A 341 -26.89 -8.00 16.66
C ASN A 341 -27.72 -6.73 16.84
N ILE A 342 -27.14 -5.61 16.44
CA ILE A 342 -27.83 -4.33 16.39
C ILE A 342 -28.31 -4.14 14.96
N VAL A 343 -29.60 -3.89 14.80
CA VAL A 343 -30.24 -3.79 13.49
C VAL A 343 -31.06 -2.53 13.38
N THR A 344 -31.09 -1.99 12.16
CA THR A 344 -32.08 -1.01 11.71
C THR A 344 -33.15 -1.76 10.92
N VAL A 345 -34.42 -1.55 11.25
CA VAL A 345 -35.57 -2.24 10.64
C VAL A 345 -36.52 -1.20 10.07
N THR A 346 -36.92 -1.37 8.81
CA THR A 346 -37.93 -0.54 8.16
C THR A 346 -39.18 -1.36 7.86
N GLY A 347 -40.34 -0.84 8.22
CA GLY A 347 -41.62 -1.47 7.91
C GLY A 347 -42.84 -0.63 8.28
N THR A 348 -43.98 -1.30 8.36
CA THR A 348 -45.27 -0.70 8.66
C THR A 348 -45.71 -0.97 10.11
N VAL A 349 -46.12 0.07 10.82
CA VAL A 349 -46.73 -0.04 12.15
C VAL A 349 -48.05 -0.80 12.05
N GLN A 350 -48.18 -1.86 12.84
CA GLN A 350 -49.41 -2.63 12.99
C GLN A 350 -49.82 -2.67 14.46
N ILE A 351 -51.08 -2.30 14.74
CA ILE A 351 -51.68 -2.39 16.07
C ILE A 351 -52.49 -3.69 16.17
N TYR A 352 -51.84 -4.77 16.60
CA TYR A 352 -52.50 -6.05 16.81
C TYR A 352 -53.06 -6.16 18.23
N LYS A 353 -54.39 -6.24 18.36
CA LYS A 353 -55.08 -6.45 19.66
C LYS A 353 -54.56 -5.50 20.75
N THR A 354 -54.32 -4.23 20.39
CA THR A 354 -53.80 -3.12 21.22
C THR A 354 -52.28 -3.02 21.39
N ILE A 355 -51.47 -3.90 20.81
CA ILE A 355 -50.01 -3.84 20.88
C ILE A 355 -49.45 -3.35 19.54
N HIS A 356 -48.56 -2.36 19.58
CA HIS A 356 -47.78 -1.94 18.42
C HIS A 356 -46.68 -2.95 18.14
N GLN A 357 -46.56 -3.31 16.86
CA GLN A 357 -45.48 -4.09 16.29
C GLN A 357 -45.13 -3.52 14.91
N LEU A 358 -43.96 -3.87 14.40
CA LEU A 358 -43.67 -3.66 12.98
C LEU A 358 -44.05 -4.91 12.18
N SER A 359 -44.61 -4.68 11.00
CA SER A 359 -45.02 -5.70 10.03
C SER A 359 -44.72 -5.22 8.62
N ASN A 360 -44.96 -6.04 7.59
CA ASN A 360 -44.60 -5.71 6.20
C ASN A 360 -43.16 -5.19 6.11
N ILE A 361 -42.22 -5.98 6.64
CA ILE A 361 -40.82 -5.57 6.76
C ILE A 361 -40.22 -5.45 5.36
N GLU A 362 -39.73 -4.25 5.06
CA GLU A 362 -39.12 -3.87 3.79
C GLU A 362 -37.62 -4.10 3.86
N ASN A 363 -37.00 -3.81 5.00
CA ASN A 363 -35.56 -3.89 5.17
C ASN A 363 -35.14 -4.26 6.60
N VAL A 364 -34.01 -4.97 6.72
CA VAL A 364 -33.31 -5.28 7.97
C VAL A 364 -31.80 -5.19 7.70
N GLU A 365 -31.15 -4.18 8.26
CA GLU A 365 -29.72 -3.91 8.07
C GLU A 365 -28.96 -3.93 9.40
N THR A 366 -27.69 -4.31 9.36
CA THR A 366 -26.79 -4.18 10.50
C THR A 366 -26.55 -2.71 10.82
N SER A 367 -26.65 -2.33 12.10
CA SER A 367 -26.44 -0.95 12.56
C SER A 367 -25.16 -0.83 13.39
N SER A 368 -24.52 0.34 13.31
CA SER A 368 -23.41 0.75 14.17
C SER A 368 -23.86 1.47 15.45
N ASP A 369 -25.17 1.63 15.66
CA ASP A 369 -25.73 2.27 16.87
C ASP A 369 -25.34 1.47 18.12
N GLU A 370 -25.03 2.13 19.24
CA GLU A 370 -24.74 1.44 20.52
C GLU A 370 -25.92 1.56 21.49
N TYR A 371 -26.37 0.42 22.02
CA TYR A 371 -27.42 0.36 23.04
C TYR A 371 -26.98 -0.43 24.26
N GLN A 372 -27.23 0.14 25.45
CA GLN A 372 -27.02 -0.55 26.72
C GLN A 372 -28.33 -1.20 27.17
N LEU A 373 -28.37 -2.53 27.21
CA LEU A 373 -29.53 -3.28 27.67
C LEU A 373 -29.63 -3.23 29.20
N ASN A 374 -30.81 -2.87 29.70
CA ASN A 374 -31.10 -2.91 31.13
C ASN A 374 -31.57 -4.31 31.54
N GLU A 375 -31.02 -4.84 32.64
CA GLU A 375 -31.56 -6.07 33.23
C GLU A 375 -32.89 -5.76 33.93
N ILE A 376 -33.97 -6.39 33.47
CA ILE A 376 -35.31 -6.24 34.05
C ILE A 376 -35.70 -7.51 34.77
N VAL A 377 -35.77 -7.44 36.11
CA VAL A 377 -36.21 -8.56 36.95
C VAL A 377 -37.65 -8.34 37.40
N LEU A 378 -38.55 -9.25 37.00
CA LEU A 378 -39.95 -9.20 37.40
C LEU A 378 -40.14 -9.80 38.80
N THR A 379 -40.50 -8.93 39.76
CA THR A 379 -40.84 -9.33 41.13
C THR A 379 -42.34 -9.60 41.33
N SER A 380 -43.16 -9.26 40.34
CA SER A 380 -44.60 -9.49 40.28
C SER A 380 -45.01 -9.87 38.86
N LEU A 381 -45.92 -10.84 38.74
CA LEU A 381 -46.47 -11.31 37.47
C LEU A 381 -47.88 -10.78 37.20
N SER A 382 -48.29 -9.69 37.86
CA SER A 382 -49.60 -9.07 37.62
C SER A 382 -49.71 -8.48 36.21
N GLN A 383 -50.93 -8.45 35.67
CA GLN A 383 -51.17 -7.93 34.31
C GLN A 383 -50.72 -6.47 34.14
N ASP A 384 -50.90 -5.62 35.16
CA ASP A 384 -50.44 -4.23 35.13
C ASP A 384 -48.90 -4.13 35.10
N ASN A 385 -48.20 -5.04 35.80
CA ASN A 385 -46.74 -5.05 35.78
C ASN A 385 -46.21 -5.54 34.44
N LEU A 386 -46.74 -6.65 33.92
CA LEU A 386 -46.35 -7.19 32.62
C LEU A 386 -46.58 -6.16 31.50
N LYS A 387 -47.72 -5.46 31.52
CA LYS A 387 -48.04 -4.42 30.55
C LYS A 387 -46.94 -3.35 30.40
N ASN A 388 -46.27 -2.97 31.50
CA ASN A 388 -45.23 -1.94 31.47
C ASN A 388 -43.96 -2.36 30.73
N TYR A 389 -43.76 -3.66 30.53
CA TYR A 389 -42.56 -4.23 29.92
C TYR A 389 -42.88 -4.99 28.63
N ILE A 390 -43.99 -4.64 27.95
CA ILE A 390 -44.38 -5.28 26.69
C ILE A 390 -43.21 -5.27 25.70
N SER A 391 -42.96 -6.44 25.09
CA SER A 391 -41.88 -6.69 24.12
C SER A 391 -40.45 -6.53 24.66
N GLN A 392 -40.25 -6.22 25.94
CA GLN A 392 -38.91 -6.09 26.54
C GLN A 392 -38.38 -7.45 27.05
N PRO A 393 -37.05 -7.65 27.02
CA PRO A 393 -36.42 -8.80 27.66
C PRO A 393 -36.54 -8.70 29.19
N VAL A 394 -36.94 -9.79 29.84
CA VAL A 394 -37.20 -9.87 31.28
C VAL A 394 -36.70 -11.18 31.89
N ASN A 395 -36.36 -11.12 33.17
CA ASN A 395 -35.92 -12.24 33.99
C ASN A 395 -36.91 -12.47 35.15
N VAL A 396 -37.16 -13.73 35.50
CA VAL A 396 -38.01 -14.15 36.61
C VAL A 396 -37.26 -15.19 37.43
N TYR A 397 -36.92 -14.87 38.67
CA TYR A 397 -36.19 -15.77 39.56
C TYR A 397 -37.11 -16.38 40.62
N ASN A 398 -36.78 -17.61 41.06
CA ASN A 398 -37.51 -18.38 42.07
C ASN A 398 -39.01 -18.56 41.75
N ALA A 399 -39.35 -18.76 40.48
CA ALA A 399 -40.74 -18.92 40.06
C ALA A 399 -41.22 -20.34 40.35
N THR A 400 -42.33 -20.48 41.08
CA THR A 400 -42.92 -21.78 41.37
C THR A 400 -43.74 -22.29 40.18
N ILE A 401 -43.47 -23.50 39.70
CA ILE A 401 -44.25 -24.14 38.64
C ILE A 401 -45.65 -24.48 39.17
N LYS A 402 -46.69 -23.96 38.50
CA LYS A 402 -48.11 -24.17 38.83
C LYS A 402 -48.78 -25.19 37.94
N THR A 403 -48.41 -25.21 36.67
CA THR A 403 -48.79 -26.25 35.70
C THR A 403 -47.59 -26.55 34.81
N LEU A 404 -47.59 -27.71 34.18
CA LEU A 404 -46.63 -28.10 33.14
C LEU A 404 -47.32 -28.16 31.78
N PRO A 405 -46.57 -28.14 30.66
CA PRO A 405 -47.13 -28.34 29.33
C PRO A 405 -47.90 -29.66 29.23
N THR A 406 -49.03 -29.66 28.52
CA THR A 406 -49.86 -30.87 28.30
C THR A 406 -49.19 -31.88 27.35
N SER A 407 -48.20 -31.43 26.58
CA SER A 407 -47.32 -32.23 25.73
C SER A 407 -46.00 -31.47 25.51
N TYR A 408 -44.99 -32.16 24.98
CA TYR A 408 -43.65 -31.59 24.68
C TYR A 408 -43.30 -31.73 23.20
N PRO A 409 -44.10 -31.13 22.31
CA PRO A 409 -43.96 -31.29 20.88
C PRO A 409 -42.72 -30.56 20.37
N THR A 410 -41.85 -31.23 19.63
CA THR A 410 -40.73 -30.58 18.93
C THR A 410 -41.19 -29.89 17.64
N THR A 411 -42.35 -30.29 17.09
CA THR A 411 -43.02 -29.71 15.92
C THR A 411 -44.55 -29.61 16.14
N ASP A 412 -45.23 -28.77 15.35
CA ASP A 412 -46.69 -28.85 15.10
C ASP A 412 -47.68 -28.29 16.14
N SER A 413 -47.26 -27.81 17.32
CA SER A 413 -48.16 -27.07 18.21
C SER A 413 -47.46 -26.14 19.20
N ASP A 414 -48.09 -25.00 19.47
CA ASP A 414 -47.67 -24.11 20.55
C ASP A 414 -48.10 -24.72 21.89
N VAL A 415 -47.26 -24.57 22.92
CA VAL A 415 -47.58 -25.05 24.27
C VAL A 415 -47.38 -23.95 25.29
N SER A 416 -47.99 -24.13 26.45
CA SER A 416 -47.82 -23.19 27.56
C SER A 416 -47.89 -23.89 28.90
N PHE A 417 -47.35 -23.23 29.90
CA PHE A 417 -47.40 -23.65 31.28
C PHE A 417 -47.55 -22.43 32.19
N LYS A 418 -47.75 -22.64 33.48
CA LYS A 418 -47.96 -21.55 34.44
C LYS A 418 -46.88 -21.57 35.50
N ILE A 419 -46.43 -20.37 35.85
CA ILE A 419 -45.54 -20.11 36.98
C ILE A 419 -46.19 -19.13 37.93
N ALA A 420 -45.72 -19.10 39.18
CA ALA A 420 -46.11 -18.10 40.16
C ALA A 420 -44.89 -17.49 40.86
N VAL A 421 -44.93 -16.17 41.05
CA VAL A 421 -44.02 -15.45 41.94
C VAL A 421 -44.89 -14.76 42.99
N ASN A 422 -44.57 -14.94 44.28
CA ASN A 422 -45.35 -14.38 45.39
C ASN A 422 -46.87 -14.67 45.29
N ASN A 423 -47.24 -15.88 44.88
CA ASN A 423 -48.62 -16.34 44.64
C ASN A 423 -49.38 -15.64 43.50
N VAL A 424 -48.71 -14.85 42.65
CA VAL A 424 -49.30 -14.28 41.43
C VAL A 424 -48.91 -15.12 40.23
N GLU A 425 -49.90 -15.70 39.54
CA GLU A 425 -49.67 -16.59 38.39
C GLU A 425 -49.55 -15.82 37.07
N SER A 426 -48.70 -16.31 36.16
CA SER A 426 -48.74 -15.91 34.74
C SER A 426 -48.45 -17.12 33.84
N ILE A 427 -48.85 -16.97 32.57
CA ILE A 427 -48.62 -17.96 31.52
C ILE A 427 -47.22 -17.74 30.95
N VAL A 428 -46.49 -18.83 30.78
CA VAL A 428 -45.27 -18.91 29.98
C VAL A 428 -45.61 -19.67 28.69
N PHE A 429 -45.51 -18.98 27.57
CA PHE A 429 -45.83 -19.44 26.23
C PHE A 429 -44.57 -19.88 25.48
N ILE A 430 -44.66 -21.02 24.81
CA ILE A 430 -43.59 -21.63 24.02
C ILE A 430 -44.11 -21.85 22.60
N SER A 431 -43.58 -21.10 21.65
CA SER A 431 -44.00 -21.20 20.25
C SER A 431 -43.48 -22.48 19.59
N LYS A 432 -44.29 -23.05 18.70
CA LYS A 432 -43.88 -24.11 17.76
C LYS A 432 -42.78 -23.68 16.81
N HIS A 433 -42.49 -22.38 16.68
CA HIS A 433 -41.47 -21.81 15.80
C HIS A 433 -40.11 -21.57 16.48
N LEU A 434 -39.95 -21.89 17.77
CA LEU A 434 -38.62 -21.95 18.38
C LEU A 434 -37.73 -22.95 17.63
N ASP A 435 -36.44 -22.65 17.59
CA ASP A 435 -35.46 -23.56 17.00
C ASP A 435 -35.38 -24.88 17.80
N GLN A 436 -34.83 -25.92 17.16
CA GLN A 436 -34.80 -27.25 17.74
C GLN A 436 -33.94 -27.32 19.01
N ALA A 437 -32.78 -26.68 19.04
CA ALA A 437 -31.87 -26.71 20.17
C ALA A 437 -32.49 -26.03 21.40
N SER A 438 -33.12 -24.87 21.20
CA SER A 438 -33.85 -24.14 22.25
C SER A 438 -34.98 -25.00 22.83
N LYS A 439 -35.78 -25.65 21.98
CA LYS A 439 -36.86 -26.56 22.44
C LYS A 439 -36.33 -27.74 23.22
N GLU A 440 -35.29 -28.42 22.73
CA GLU A 440 -34.70 -29.57 23.41
C GLU A 440 -34.17 -29.17 24.79
N LYS A 441 -33.46 -28.05 24.87
CA LYS A 441 -32.97 -27.46 26.13
C LYS A 441 -34.12 -27.22 27.11
N ILE A 442 -35.13 -26.47 26.72
CA ILE A 442 -36.25 -26.09 27.59
C ILE A 442 -37.10 -27.30 28.00
N PHE A 443 -37.43 -28.18 27.06
CA PHE A 443 -38.26 -29.35 27.36
C PHE A 443 -37.52 -30.41 28.16
N SER A 444 -36.20 -30.51 28.08
CA SER A 444 -35.44 -31.43 28.93
C SER A 444 -35.65 -31.14 30.43
N ILE A 445 -35.69 -29.86 30.79
CA ILE A 445 -35.89 -29.40 32.16
C ILE A 445 -37.36 -29.58 32.57
N LEU A 446 -38.28 -29.07 31.75
CA LEU A 446 -39.71 -29.14 32.05
C LEU A 446 -40.27 -30.58 32.06
N LYS A 447 -39.63 -31.55 31.41
CA LYS A 447 -40.00 -32.98 31.50
C LYS A 447 -39.63 -33.61 32.84
N ASN A 448 -38.58 -33.11 33.47
CA ASN A 448 -38.07 -33.63 34.74
C ASN A 448 -38.66 -32.89 35.95
N ALA A 449 -39.16 -31.67 35.75
CA ALA A 449 -39.80 -30.87 36.78
C ALA A 449 -41.17 -31.44 37.20
N ILE A 450 -41.55 -31.17 38.45
CA ILE A 450 -42.88 -31.42 39.00
C ILE A 450 -43.57 -30.12 39.42
N VAL A 451 -44.90 -30.13 39.46
CA VAL A 451 -45.67 -28.97 39.95
C VAL A 451 -45.29 -28.71 41.40
N GLY A 452 -44.84 -27.49 41.67
CA GLY A 452 -44.30 -27.07 42.98
C GLY A 452 -42.81 -26.75 42.97
N ASP A 453 -42.05 -27.22 41.97
CA ASP A 453 -40.63 -26.89 41.83
C ASP A 453 -40.42 -25.40 41.55
N THR A 454 -39.25 -24.89 41.93
CA THR A 454 -38.83 -23.51 41.67
C THR A 454 -37.79 -23.46 40.55
N ILE A 455 -38.02 -22.58 39.59
CA ILE A 455 -37.16 -22.37 38.43
C ILE A 455 -36.78 -20.89 38.28
N ASP A 456 -35.59 -20.66 37.74
CA ASP A 456 -35.13 -19.36 37.27
C ASP A 456 -35.31 -19.30 35.75
N LEU A 457 -36.00 -18.27 35.25
CA LEU A 457 -36.20 -18.04 33.82
C LEU A 457 -35.56 -16.71 33.42
N THR A 458 -34.61 -16.73 32.49
CA THR A 458 -33.95 -15.52 31.99
C THR A 458 -34.13 -15.37 30.48
N GLY A 459 -34.02 -14.15 29.96
CA GLY A 459 -34.15 -13.87 28.53
C GLY A 459 -35.56 -14.11 27.96
N LEU A 460 -36.59 -14.00 28.80
CA LEU A 460 -37.99 -14.06 28.38
C LEU A 460 -38.41 -12.73 27.76
N HIS A 461 -39.51 -12.70 27.01
CA HIS A 461 -40.12 -11.45 26.55
C HIS A 461 -41.55 -11.33 27.05
N VAL A 462 -42.00 -10.15 27.44
CA VAL A 462 -43.43 -9.97 27.67
C VAL A 462 -44.15 -9.90 26.32
N SER A 463 -45.15 -10.74 26.12
CA SER A 463 -45.99 -10.79 24.91
C SER A 463 -47.47 -10.69 25.27
N TYR A 464 -48.33 -10.64 24.24
CA TYR A 464 -49.78 -10.57 24.42
C TYR A 464 -50.50 -11.58 23.53
N TYR A 465 -51.31 -12.44 24.16
CA TYR A 465 -52.28 -13.30 23.47
C TYR A 465 -53.51 -13.51 24.35
N ASN A 466 -54.57 -12.74 24.11
CA ASN A 466 -55.75 -12.58 24.97
C ASN A 466 -55.48 -11.98 26.38
N GLN A 467 -54.27 -12.16 26.91
CA GLN A 467 -53.74 -11.55 28.14
C GLN A 467 -52.23 -11.33 28.01
N TYR A 468 -51.65 -10.49 28.86
CA TYR A 468 -50.19 -10.34 28.95
C TYR A 468 -49.60 -11.64 29.52
N GLN A 469 -48.57 -12.15 28.85
CA GLN A 469 -47.95 -13.43 29.15
C GLN A 469 -46.44 -13.33 28.90
N LEU A 470 -45.67 -14.30 29.37
CA LEU A 470 -44.23 -14.40 29.11
C LEU A 470 -44.01 -15.32 27.91
N ALA A 471 -43.30 -14.85 26.89
CA ALA A 471 -42.91 -15.66 25.74
C ALA A 471 -41.47 -16.15 25.92
N ILE A 472 -41.27 -17.42 25.61
CA ILE A 472 -39.96 -18.01 25.44
C ILE A 472 -39.49 -17.73 24.01
N THR A 473 -38.24 -17.29 23.89
CA THR A 473 -37.54 -17.07 22.63
C THR A 473 -36.24 -17.87 22.60
N ASN A 474 -35.51 -17.87 21.49
CA ASN A 474 -34.21 -18.54 21.40
C ASN A 474 -33.15 -17.97 22.38
N ALA A 475 -33.39 -16.78 22.95
CA ALA A 475 -32.53 -16.20 24.00
C ALA A 475 -32.85 -16.74 25.40
N ALA A 476 -33.99 -17.39 25.57
CA ALA A 476 -34.49 -17.75 26.88
C ALA A 476 -33.71 -18.93 27.48
N ASN A 477 -33.55 -18.88 28.80
CA ASN A 477 -32.98 -19.95 29.59
C ASN A 477 -33.94 -20.31 30.73
N ILE A 478 -34.04 -21.59 31.03
CA ILE A 478 -34.73 -22.09 32.22
C ILE A 478 -33.70 -22.91 32.98
N GLU A 479 -33.60 -22.73 34.29
CA GLU A 479 -32.74 -23.54 35.15
C GLU A 479 -33.44 -23.84 36.47
N ASP A 480 -33.06 -24.94 37.12
CA ASP A 480 -33.45 -25.20 38.50
C ASP A 480 -32.85 -24.11 39.40
N SER A 481 -33.64 -23.54 40.29
CA SER A 481 -33.12 -22.61 41.30
C SER A 481 -32.19 -23.40 42.25
N TYR A 482 -31.01 -22.88 42.61
CA TYR A 482 -30.10 -23.55 43.54
C TYR A 482 -30.75 -23.77 44.93
N HIS A 483 -30.71 -25.01 45.41
CA HIS A 483 -31.15 -25.37 46.76
C HIS A 483 -29.94 -25.56 47.68
N GLN A 484 -30.07 -25.12 48.93
CA GLN A 484 -29.02 -25.28 49.93
C GLN A 484 -28.72 -26.78 50.16
N GLY A 485 -27.58 -27.26 49.67
CA GLY A 485 -27.17 -28.67 49.72
C GLY A 485 -26.71 -29.24 48.38
N ASP A 486 -26.95 -28.57 47.26
CA ASP A 486 -26.50 -29.01 45.94
C ASP A 486 -24.96 -28.88 45.78
N PRO A 487 -24.29 -29.76 45.00
CA PRO A 487 -22.88 -29.62 44.68
C PRO A 487 -22.59 -28.29 43.96
N VAL A 488 -21.60 -27.55 44.44
CA VAL A 488 -21.18 -26.28 43.80
C VAL A 488 -20.35 -26.60 42.57
N VAL A 489 -20.89 -26.31 41.39
CA VAL A 489 -20.24 -26.54 40.09
C VAL A 489 -20.22 -25.26 39.29
N ILE A 490 -19.17 -25.07 38.49
CA ILE A 490 -19.08 -23.93 37.58
C ILE A 490 -20.19 -24.04 36.53
N LYS A 491 -20.82 -22.91 36.22
CA LYS A 491 -21.88 -22.81 35.22
C LYS A 491 -21.47 -21.95 34.03
N TYR A 492 -20.91 -20.78 34.29
CA TYR A 492 -20.51 -19.85 33.24
C TYR A 492 -19.18 -19.16 33.59
N LEU A 493 -18.47 -18.78 32.53
CA LEU A 493 -17.32 -17.89 32.56
C LEU A 493 -17.74 -16.56 31.93
N SER A 494 -17.30 -15.46 32.51
CA SER A 494 -17.39 -14.13 31.90
C SER A 494 -16.02 -13.46 31.90
N VAL A 495 -15.88 -12.49 31.01
CA VAL A 495 -14.69 -11.63 30.90
C VAL A 495 -15.12 -10.17 31.06
N GLU A 496 -14.40 -9.42 31.89
CA GLU A 496 -14.68 -8.01 32.15
C GLU A 496 -13.41 -7.16 32.09
N PRO A 497 -13.29 -6.21 31.15
CA PRO A 497 -14.19 -6.00 30.00
C PRO A 497 -14.19 -7.20 29.02
N SER A 498 -15.25 -7.32 28.21
CA SER A 498 -15.35 -8.33 27.14
C SER A 498 -14.45 -8.05 25.93
N GLN A 499 -13.79 -6.89 25.94
CA GLN A 499 -12.83 -6.47 24.94
C GLN A 499 -11.51 -6.06 25.61
N LEU A 500 -10.40 -6.60 25.12
CA LEU A 500 -9.03 -6.21 25.48
C LEU A 500 -8.40 -5.44 24.31
N ILE A 501 -8.04 -4.18 24.52
CA ILE A 501 -7.31 -3.41 23.51
C ILE A 501 -5.81 -3.55 23.78
N ILE A 502 -5.06 -4.02 22.79
CA ILE A 502 -3.60 -4.13 22.82
C ILE A 502 -2.97 -3.31 21.70
N ALA A 503 -1.73 -2.86 21.91
CA ALA A 503 -0.97 -2.21 20.86
C ALA A 503 -0.44 -3.25 19.88
N CYS A 504 -0.22 -2.83 18.63
CA CYS A 504 0.48 -3.64 17.65
C CYS A 504 1.83 -4.18 18.18
N GLY A 505 2.15 -5.45 17.88
CA GLY A 505 3.32 -6.18 18.38
C GLY A 505 3.27 -6.61 19.85
N THR A 506 2.17 -6.35 20.58
CA THR A 506 2.05 -6.77 21.99
C THR A 506 1.77 -8.25 22.08
N GLN A 507 2.64 -9.04 22.72
CA GLN A 507 2.34 -10.45 22.99
C GLN A 507 1.08 -10.59 23.87
N LEU A 508 0.13 -11.41 23.43
CA LEU A 508 -1.17 -11.60 24.10
C LEU A 508 -1.01 -12.04 25.57
N ASP A 509 -0.08 -12.97 25.83
CA ASP A 509 0.21 -13.48 27.16
C ASP A 509 0.60 -12.37 28.14
N ASP A 510 1.42 -11.41 27.69
CA ASP A 510 1.84 -10.29 28.52
C ASP A 510 0.68 -9.34 28.81
N ALA A 511 -0.16 -9.09 27.81
CA ALA A 511 -1.36 -8.27 27.98
C ALA A 511 -2.37 -8.88 28.98
N LEU A 512 -2.51 -10.22 28.99
CA LEU A 512 -3.37 -10.94 29.92
C LEU A 512 -2.78 -10.99 31.35
N LYS A 513 -1.45 -11.12 31.50
CA LYS A 513 -0.75 -11.06 32.80
C LYS A 513 -0.94 -9.72 33.51
N GLU A 514 -1.10 -8.63 32.77
CA GLU A 514 -1.34 -7.29 33.32
C GLU A 514 -2.72 -7.13 34.01
N ASN A 515 -3.58 -8.16 33.99
CA ASN A 515 -4.93 -8.15 34.57
C ASN A 515 -5.83 -7.02 34.03
N LYS A 516 -5.62 -6.62 32.77
CA LYS A 516 -6.50 -5.68 32.06
C LYS A 516 -7.89 -6.26 31.77
N VAL A 517 -8.02 -7.59 31.80
CA VAL A 517 -9.28 -8.33 31.74
C VAL A 517 -9.40 -9.24 32.95
N LYS A 518 -10.55 -9.20 33.61
CA LYS A 518 -10.92 -10.13 34.68
C LYS A 518 -11.64 -11.32 34.08
N VAL A 519 -11.13 -12.53 34.30
CA VAL A 519 -11.85 -13.77 33.99
C VAL A 519 -12.61 -14.20 35.25
N ILE A 520 -13.93 -14.30 35.18
CA ILE A 520 -14.79 -14.58 36.34
C ILE A 520 -15.53 -15.89 36.11
N ALA A 521 -15.28 -16.88 36.98
CA ALA A 521 -16.05 -18.11 37.06
C ALA A 521 -17.24 -17.92 37.97
N THR A 522 -18.44 -18.23 37.49
CA THR A 522 -19.66 -18.21 38.30
C THR A 522 -20.24 -19.60 38.47
N TYR A 523 -20.65 -19.89 39.69
CA TYR A 523 -21.12 -21.20 40.11
C TYR A 523 -22.65 -21.24 40.20
N ASN A 524 -23.23 -22.44 40.17
CA ASN A 524 -24.68 -22.66 40.29
C ASN A 524 -25.31 -22.07 41.56
N ASN A 525 -24.54 -21.90 42.63
CA ASN A 525 -24.99 -21.24 43.86
C ASN A 525 -24.92 -19.70 43.82
N LYS A 526 -24.57 -19.13 42.66
CA LYS A 526 -24.39 -17.69 42.40
C LYS A 526 -23.12 -17.07 43.02
N ASP A 527 -22.24 -17.87 43.63
CA ASP A 527 -20.90 -17.39 44.01
C ASP A 527 -20.05 -17.13 42.76
N THR A 528 -19.12 -16.18 42.86
CA THR A 528 -18.17 -15.86 41.78
C THR A 528 -16.72 -15.98 42.27
N LYS A 529 -15.82 -16.39 41.38
CA LYS A 529 -14.36 -16.40 41.59
C LYS A 529 -13.68 -15.73 40.40
N GLN A 530 -12.95 -14.64 40.65
CA GLN A 530 -12.01 -14.11 39.66
C GLN A 530 -10.81 -15.06 39.57
N LEU A 531 -10.50 -15.52 38.36
CA LEU A 531 -9.39 -16.42 38.06
C LEU A 531 -8.14 -15.59 37.74
N ALA A 532 -6.99 -16.03 38.25
CA ALA A 532 -5.69 -15.47 37.89
C ALA A 532 -5.19 -16.03 36.55
N TYR A 533 -4.29 -15.30 35.88
CA TYR A 533 -3.58 -15.80 34.71
C TYR A 533 -2.86 -17.13 35.05
N GLY A 534 -3.07 -18.15 34.21
CA GLY A 534 -2.58 -19.52 34.43
C GLY A 534 -3.59 -20.47 35.11
N GLU A 535 -4.68 -19.97 35.73
CA GLU A 535 -5.78 -20.83 36.21
C GLU A 535 -6.75 -21.23 35.08
N TYR A 536 -6.85 -20.42 34.03
CA TYR A 536 -7.64 -20.68 32.82
C TYR A 536 -6.73 -20.97 31.63
N GLN A 537 -7.28 -21.64 30.61
CA GLN A 537 -6.60 -21.92 29.35
C GLN A 537 -7.07 -20.94 28.27
N VAL A 538 -6.14 -20.49 27.43
CA VAL A 538 -6.40 -19.61 26.29
C VAL A 538 -6.16 -20.41 25.01
N SER A 539 -7.06 -20.30 24.05
CA SER A 539 -6.95 -20.96 22.74
C SER A 539 -7.52 -20.07 21.65
N GLY A 540 -6.93 -20.13 20.46
CA GLY A 540 -7.21 -19.22 19.34
C GLY A 540 -5.90 -18.57 18.87
N SER A 541 -5.85 -18.20 17.59
CA SER A 541 -4.72 -17.46 17.03
C SER A 541 -5.06 -15.97 16.95
N ILE A 542 -4.08 -15.13 17.26
CA ILE A 542 -4.15 -13.69 17.09
C ILE A 542 -2.89 -13.24 16.34
N ASP A 543 -3.08 -12.44 15.31
CA ASP A 543 -1.98 -11.71 14.71
C ASP A 543 -1.89 -10.34 15.38
N THR A 544 -0.89 -10.16 16.24
CA THR A 544 -0.71 -8.90 16.95
C THR A 544 -0.01 -7.84 16.10
N ASN A 545 0.50 -8.19 14.91
CA ASN A 545 1.08 -7.25 13.97
C ASN A 545 0.02 -6.58 13.09
N THR A 546 -1.11 -7.22 12.85
CA THR A 546 -2.18 -6.64 12.03
C THR A 546 -3.21 -5.91 12.90
N VAL A 547 -3.57 -4.69 12.49
CA VAL A 547 -4.66 -3.94 13.14
C VAL A 547 -5.97 -4.67 12.86
N GLY A 548 -6.73 -4.96 13.91
CA GLY A 548 -7.93 -5.76 13.74
C GLY A 548 -8.56 -6.20 15.05
N SER A 549 -9.68 -6.90 14.92
CA SER A 549 -10.38 -7.51 16.04
C SER A 549 -10.29 -9.03 15.92
N TYR A 550 -9.73 -9.65 16.96
CA TYR A 550 -9.50 -11.07 17.06
C TYR A 550 -10.37 -11.64 18.17
N THR A 551 -10.82 -12.88 18.02
CA THR A 551 -11.58 -13.56 19.08
C THR A 551 -10.78 -14.75 19.58
N ILE A 552 -10.46 -14.74 20.87
CA ILE A 552 -9.85 -15.88 21.54
C ILE A 552 -10.86 -16.55 22.46
N THR A 553 -10.66 -17.84 22.71
CA THR A 553 -11.47 -18.62 23.64
C THR A 553 -10.72 -18.77 24.95
N ILE A 554 -11.40 -18.40 26.05
CA ILE A 554 -10.97 -18.68 27.42
C ILE A 554 -11.76 -19.88 27.93
N SER A 555 -11.07 -20.85 28.54
CA SER A 555 -11.71 -22.04 29.10
C SER A 555 -11.21 -22.37 30.52
N TYR A 556 -12.11 -22.86 31.35
CA TYR A 556 -11.82 -23.31 32.71
C TYR A 556 -12.80 -24.40 33.12
N ASN A 557 -12.28 -25.55 33.57
CA ASN A 557 -13.06 -26.74 33.95
C ASN A 557 -14.12 -27.17 32.91
N GLY A 558 -13.79 -27.07 31.62
CA GLY A 558 -14.65 -27.49 30.51
C GLY A 558 -15.70 -26.46 30.06
N VAL A 559 -15.89 -25.37 30.82
CA VAL A 559 -16.72 -24.22 30.41
C VAL A 559 -15.87 -23.25 29.59
N LYS A 560 -16.47 -22.60 28.60
CA LYS A 560 -15.79 -21.69 27.67
C LYS A 560 -16.49 -20.33 27.60
N THR A 561 -15.74 -19.28 27.35
CA THR A 561 -16.22 -17.95 26.93
C THR A 561 -15.26 -17.38 25.90
N THR A 562 -15.66 -16.33 25.19
CA THR A 562 -14.80 -15.60 24.27
C THR A 562 -14.31 -14.29 24.89
N LEU A 563 -13.13 -13.85 24.45
CA LEU A 563 -12.60 -12.51 24.68
C LEU A 563 -12.27 -11.90 23.31
N THR A 564 -12.79 -10.70 23.05
CA THR A 564 -12.39 -9.94 21.86
C THR A 564 -11.10 -9.19 22.17
N VAL A 565 -10.08 -9.39 21.36
CA VAL A 565 -8.81 -8.65 21.44
C VAL A 565 -8.74 -7.70 20.25
N VAL A 566 -8.64 -6.40 20.51
CA VAL A 566 -8.47 -5.39 19.46
C VAL A 566 -7.01 -4.96 19.42
N VAL A 567 -6.35 -5.26 18.31
CA VAL A 567 -5.00 -4.80 18.02
C VAL A 567 -5.12 -3.43 17.36
N ASN A 568 -4.48 -2.43 17.96
CA ASN A 568 -4.55 -1.04 17.50
C ASN A 568 -3.14 -0.47 17.30
N ALA A 569 -2.87 0.07 16.11
CA ALA A 569 -1.61 0.77 15.81
C ALA A 569 -1.45 2.08 16.61
N ALA A 570 -2.54 2.77 16.95
CA ALA A 570 -2.52 4.08 17.62
C ALA A 570 -2.22 4.02 19.14
N ALA A 571 -2.12 2.82 19.72
CA ALA A 571 -1.96 2.63 21.17
C ALA A 571 -0.52 2.89 21.69
N ARG A 572 0.49 3.02 20.82
CA ARG A 572 1.89 3.39 21.13
C ARG A 572 2.49 4.20 19.98
N ASP A 573 3.49 5.04 20.24
CA ASP A 573 4.13 5.91 19.23
C ASP A 573 5.10 5.12 18.32
N THR A 574 5.65 4.02 18.85
CA THR A 574 6.43 3.01 18.12
C THR A 574 6.19 1.63 18.70
N PHE A 575 6.54 0.59 17.94
CA PHE A 575 6.62 -0.79 18.40
C PHE A 575 7.67 -1.58 17.60
N LYS A 576 8.14 -2.72 18.14
CA LYS A 576 8.94 -3.68 17.40
C LYS A 576 8.00 -4.66 16.73
N ALA A 577 8.03 -4.76 15.41
CA ALA A 577 7.22 -5.72 14.67
C ALA A 577 7.76 -7.14 14.89
N ASN A 578 6.87 -8.11 15.06
CA ASN A 578 7.26 -9.51 15.09
C ASN A 578 7.50 -9.98 13.65
N VAL A 579 8.76 -10.26 13.31
CA VAL A 579 9.17 -10.63 11.94
C VAL A 579 8.88 -12.08 11.59
N ASP A 580 8.63 -12.95 12.57
CA ASP A 580 8.43 -14.40 12.38
C ASP A 580 7.16 -14.78 11.58
N HIS A 581 6.37 -13.80 11.13
CA HIS A 581 5.15 -14.00 10.34
C HIS A 581 5.12 -13.13 9.06
N CYS A 582 6.25 -12.50 8.74
CA CYS A 582 6.40 -11.57 7.62
C CYS A 582 7.73 -11.81 6.89
N LEU A 583 8.25 -13.04 6.94
CA LEU A 583 9.49 -13.39 6.25
C LEU A 583 9.22 -13.68 4.79
N LEU A 584 10.26 -13.56 3.96
CA LEU A 584 10.23 -14.03 2.58
C LEU A 584 9.75 -15.48 2.50
N GLU A 585 10.24 -16.33 3.39
CA GLU A 585 9.90 -17.76 3.43
C GLU A 585 8.39 -18.02 3.63
N ASP A 586 7.69 -17.22 4.45
CA ASP A 586 6.24 -17.36 4.68
C ASP A 586 5.40 -16.94 3.47
N VAL A 587 5.99 -16.15 2.57
CA VAL A 587 5.36 -15.68 1.33
C VAL A 587 5.49 -16.72 0.23
N LEU A 588 6.60 -17.46 0.16
CA LEU A 588 6.85 -18.47 -0.88
C LEU A 588 5.74 -19.52 -0.95
N ASP A 589 5.24 -19.96 0.19
CA ASP A 589 4.15 -20.94 0.29
C ASP A 589 2.81 -20.42 -0.28
N LYS A 590 2.71 -19.12 -0.56
CA LYS A 590 1.51 -18.44 -1.10
C LYS A 590 1.70 -17.97 -2.54
N MET A 591 2.83 -18.29 -3.17
CA MET A 591 3.16 -17.94 -4.55
C MET A 591 3.10 -19.17 -5.46
N GLY A 592 3.13 -18.97 -6.78
CA GLY A 592 3.07 -20.05 -7.76
C GLY A 592 1.65 -20.59 -7.94
N TYR A 593 1.05 -20.27 -9.09
CA TYR A 593 -0.29 -20.72 -9.47
C TYR A 593 -0.21 -21.78 -10.57
N ASP A 594 -0.89 -22.89 -10.36
CA ASP A 594 -1.10 -23.89 -11.40
C ASP A 594 -2.39 -23.57 -12.17
N GLU A 595 -2.26 -23.17 -13.44
CA GLU A 595 -3.39 -22.83 -14.30
C GLU A 595 -4.32 -24.03 -14.61
N GLU A 596 -3.80 -25.26 -14.60
CA GLU A 596 -4.60 -26.45 -14.90
C GLU A 596 -5.46 -26.87 -13.71
N THR A 597 -4.92 -26.79 -12.49
CA THR A 597 -5.64 -27.18 -11.26
C THR A 597 -6.38 -26.01 -10.61
N GLY A 598 -5.92 -24.78 -10.86
CA GLY A 598 -6.40 -23.56 -10.24
C GLY A 598 -5.96 -23.39 -8.78
N GLU A 599 -4.92 -24.11 -8.35
CA GLU A 599 -4.41 -24.12 -6.99
C GLU A 599 -3.09 -23.33 -6.87
N ILE A 600 -2.84 -22.79 -5.67
CA ILE A 600 -1.54 -22.23 -5.29
C ILE A 600 -0.71 -23.37 -4.71
N LEU A 601 0.43 -23.68 -5.31
CA LEU A 601 1.26 -24.82 -4.91
C LEU A 601 2.45 -24.43 -4.04
N GLY A 602 2.77 -23.13 -3.96
CA GLY A 602 4.03 -22.65 -3.42
C GLY A 602 5.13 -22.68 -4.48
N ILE A 603 6.13 -21.83 -4.32
CA ILE A 603 7.39 -21.90 -5.07
C ILE A 603 8.47 -22.54 -4.19
N THR A 604 9.38 -23.29 -4.82
CA THR A 604 10.46 -23.95 -4.10
C THR A 604 11.38 -22.93 -3.42
N LYS A 605 11.97 -23.36 -2.31
CA LYS A 605 12.80 -22.50 -1.47
C LYS A 605 14.26 -22.74 -1.88
N GLY A 606 15.01 -21.66 -2.08
CA GLY A 606 16.46 -21.74 -2.20
C GLY A 606 17.12 -22.06 -0.86
N LEU A 607 18.31 -21.49 -0.64
CA LEU A 607 19.05 -21.69 0.60
C LEU A 607 18.27 -21.09 1.80
N PRO A 608 18.07 -21.81 2.91
CA PRO A 608 17.46 -21.25 4.11
C PRO A 608 18.23 -20.03 4.64
N SER A 609 17.52 -18.94 4.91
CA SER A 609 18.12 -17.66 5.34
C SER A 609 18.49 -17.59 6.82
N ILE A 610 18.07 -18.57 7.62
CA ILE A 610 18.34 -18.68 9.06
C ILE A 610 18.74 -20.12 9.39
N GLY A 611 19.58 -20.29 10.42
CA GLY A 611 19.98 -21.59 10.94
C GLY A 611 21.38 -22.00 10.49
N ASP A 612 21.55 -23.30 10.26
CA ASP A 612 22.84 -23.93 9.96
C ASP A 612 22.76 -24.74 8.65
N PRO A 613 22.36 -24.15 7.50
CA PRO A 613 22.21 -24.90 6.27
C PRO A 613 23.56 -25.46 5.79
N ASN A 614 23.47 -26.62 5.15
CA ASN A 614 24.63 -27.37 4.69
C ASN A 614 24.62 -27.41 3.15
N VAL A 615 25.64 -26.81 2.52
CA VAL A 615 25.70 -26.64 1.06
C VAL A 615 26.66 -27.62 0.39
N LEU A 616 26.41 -27.95 -0.87
CA LEU A 616 27.22 -28.86 -1.66
C LEU A 616 28.08 -28.10 -2.68
N VAL A 617 29.41 -28.14 -2.51
CA VAL A 617 30.36 -27.52 -3.47
C VAL A 617 30.99 -28.58 -4.35
N ILE A 618 30.77 -28.48 -5.66
CA ILE A 618 31.28 -29.39 -6.68
C ILE A 618 32.31 -28.66 -7.56
N PRO A 619 33.62 -28.90 -7.36
CA PRO A 619 34.63 -28.46 -8.31
C PRO A 619 34.47 -29.23 -9.63
N VAL A 620 34.45 -28.53 -10.76
CA VAL A 620 34.25 -29.12 -12.09
C VAL A 620 35.49 -28.92 -12.95
N GLU A 621 36.03 -30.02 -13.48
CA GLU A 621 37.12 -30.00 -14.45
C GLU A 621 36.72 -30.58 -15.82
N PHE A 622 37.48 -30.18 -16.83
CA PHE A 622 37.32 -30.64 -18.21
C PHE A 622 38.51 -31.53 -18.60
N THR A 623 38.38 -32.23 -19.72
CA THR A 623 39.46 -33.08 -20.25
C THR A 623 40.71 -32.30 -20.63
N ASP A 624 40.54 -31.05 -21.08
CA ASP A 624 41.57 -30.12 -21.53
C ASP A 624 41.88 -28.98 -20.55
N CYS A 625 41.05 -28.80 -19.52
CA CYS A 625 41.27 -27.83 -18.44
C CYS A 625 41.13 -28.54 -17.09
N LYS A 626 42.27 -28.91 -16.49
CA LYS A 626 42.34 -29.72 -15.27
C LYS A 626 42.30 -28.90 -13.99
N ALA A 627 41.68 -29.45 -12.96
CA ALA A 627 41.68 -28.83 -11.64
C ALA A 627 43.12 -28.81 -11.07
N PRO A 628 43.61 -27.65 -10.58
CA PRO A 628 44.87 -27.61 -9.87
C PRO A 628 44.77 -28.40 -8.57
N SER A 629 45.89 -28.95 -8.09
CA SER A 629 45.91 -29.79 -6.89
C SER A 629 45.46 -29.06 -5.62
N SER A 630 45.50 -27.73 -5.61
CA SER A 630 45.07 -26.89 -4.48
C SER A 630 43.57 -26.58 -4.48
N MET A 631 42.86 -26.77 -5.60
CA MET A 631 41.49 -26.28 -5.80
C MET A 631 40.54 -26.63 -4.65
N VAL A 632 40.55 -27.88 -4.18
CA VAL A 632 39.67 -28.33 -3.09
C VAL A 632 39.97 -27.59 -1.78
N GLU A 633 41.24 -27.37 -1.44
CA GLU A 633 41.63 -26.68 -0.20
C GLU A 633 41.41 -25.17 -0.30
N ASP A 634 41.64 -24.60 -1.48
CA ASP A 634 41.36 -23.21 -1.77
C ASP A 634 39.86 -22.92 -1.61
N LEU A 635 39.01 -23.77 -2.19
CA LEU A 635 37.55 -23.68 -2.06
C LEU A 635 37.08 -23.90 -0.62
N LYS A 636 37.64 -24.87 0.11
CA LYS A 636 37.34 -25.03 1.54
C LYS A 636 37.63 -23.77 2.34
N THR A 637 38.74 -23.10 2.04
CA THR A 637 39.11 -21.85 2.70
C THR A 637 38.18 -20.71 2.29
N ALA A 638 37.86 -20.58 1.01
CA ALA A 638 37.00 -19.51 0.49
C ALA A 638 35.53 -19.63 0.94
N PHE A 639 35.02 -20.85 1.09
CA PHE A 639 33.65 -21.09 1.54
C PHE A 639 33.54 -21.11 3.07
N PHE A 640 34.47 -21.76 3.77
CA PHE A 640 34.30 -22.11 5.19
C PHE A 640 35.46 -21.69 6.10
N GLY A 641 36.45 -20.97 5.57
CA GLY A 641 37.60 -20.47 6.34
C GLY A 641 37.26 -19.26 7.21
N THR A 642 38.22 -18.80 8.02
CA THR A 642 38.11 -17.53 8.75
C THR A 642 38.53 -16.34 7.89
N SER A 643 38.16 -15.14 8.33
CA SER A 643 38.57 -13.86 7.74
C SER A 643 40.09 -13.76 7.53
N GLU A 644 40.88 -14.23 8.51
CA GLU A 644 42.35 -14.24 8.41
C GLU A 644 42.87 -15.24 7.38
N GLN A 645 42.17 -16.35 7.17
CA GLN A 645 42.59 -17.39 6.23
C GLN A 645 42.34 -17.00 4.77
N THR A 646 41.33 -16.19 4.49
CA THR A 646 41.05 -15.61 3.16
C THR A 646 41.72 -14.26 2.96
N GLY A 647 42.05 -13.55 4.04
CA GLY A 647 42.55 -12.16 4.00
C GLY A 647 41.43 -11.11 3.92
N TRP A 648 40.16 -11.54 3.93
CA TRP A 648 38.97 -10.70 4.04
C TRP A 648 37.85 -11.50 4.71
N GLU A 649 36.95 -12.13 3.95
CA GLU A 649 35.89 -13.00 4.45
C GLU A 649 35.77 -14.26 3.59
N SER A 650 35.32 -15.35 4.18
CA SER A 650 34.77 -16.50 3.47
C SER A 650 33.26 -16.34 3.32
N LEU A 651 32.61 -17.20 2.55
CA LEU A 651 31.14 -17.25 2.50
C LEU A 651 30.53 -17.38 3.91
N SER A 652 31.02 -18.36 4.67
CA SER A 652 30.54 -18.64 6.03
C SER A 652 30.81 -17.48 6.98
N SER A 653 32.00 -16.88 6.96
CA SER A 653 32.33 -15.78 7.88
C SER A 653 31.61 -14.48 7.51
N TYR A 654 31.35 -14.22 6.23
CA TYR A 654 30.55 -13.10 5.78
C TYR A 654 29.10 -13.21 6.28
N TYR A 655 28.40 -14.30 5.95
CA TYR A 655 26.99 -14.45 6.30
C TYR A 655 26.77 -14.58 7.80
N GLN A 656 27.71 -15.20 8.54
CA GLN A 656 27.66 -15.20 10.00
C GLN A 656 27.71 -13.78 10.57
N LYS A 657 28.57 -12.90 10.03
CA LYS A 657 28.67 -11.51 10.49
C LYS A 657 27.46 -10.68 10.06
N SER A 658 27.07 -10.78 8.79
CA SER A 658 25.97 -10.01 8.21
C SER A 658 24.64 -10.32 8.90
N SER A 659 24.39 -11.60 9.20
CA SER A 659 23.16 -12.06 9.86
C SER A 659 23.16 -11.95 11.39
N TYR A 660 24.20 -11.37 12.00
CA TYR A 660 24.38 -11.32 13.45
C TYR A 660 24.38 -12.72 14.11
N GLY A 661 24.90 -13.72 13.40
CA GLY A 661 24.99 -15.11 13.83
C GLY A 661 23.72 -15.94 13.61
N LYS A 662 22.68 -15.38 12.96
CA LYS A 662 21.45 -16.10 12.66
C LYS A 662 21.60 -17.11 11.52
N LEU A 663 22.52 -16.87 10.59
CA LEU A 663 22.83 -17.76 9.47
C LEU A 663 24.27 -18.25 9.57
N ASN A 664 24.47 -19.58 9.59
CA ASN A 664 25.76 -20.22 9.73
C ASN A 664 25.95 -21.29 8.65
N ILE A 665 26.26 -20.85 7.43
CA ILE A 665 26.45 -21.72 6.26
C ILE A 665 27.65 -22.64 6.49
N LYS A 666 27.43 -23.94 6.33
CA LYS A 666 28.44 -25.02 6.36
C LYS A 666 28.31 -25.84 5.07
N GLY A 667 29.21 -26.79 4.84
CA GLY A 667 29.14 -27.59 3.64
C GLY A 667 30.34 -28.49 3.42
N ASP A 668 30.27 -29.22 2.32
CA ASP A 668 31.35 -30.09 1.86
C ASP A 668 31.86 -29.63 0.49
N VAL A 669 33.18 -29.71 0.31
CA VAL A 669 33.82 -29.53 -1.00
C VAL A 669 34.23 -30.90 -1.53
N MET A 670 33.63 -31.28 -2.65
CA MET A 670 33.88 -32.55 -3.32
C MET A 670 35.26 -32.60 -3.98
N LYS A 671 35.67 -33.81 -4.37
CA LYS A 671 36.79 -33.94 -5.31
C LYS A 671 36.39 -33.30 -6.65
N PRO A 672 37.34 -32.92 -7.51
CA PRO A 672 36.98 -32.43 -8.84
C PRO A 672 36.23 -33.48 -9.64
N PHE A 673 35.02 -33.15 -10.07
CA PHE A 673 34.25 -33.94 -11.02
C PHE A 673 34.73 -33.64 -12.44
N ASN A 674 35.04 -34.70 -13.20
CA ASN A 674 35.50 -34.57 -14.56
C ASN A 674 34.36 -34.88 -15.52
N THR A 675 33.93 -33.87 -16.27
CA THR A 675 32.84 -33.98 -17.24
C THR A 675 33.10 -34.99 -18.37
N GLY A 676 34.35 -35.39 -18.59
CA GLY A 676 34.75 -36.22 -19.73
C GLY A 676 34.65 -35.49 -21.08
N LYS A 677 34.38 -34.18 -21.08
CA LYS A 677 34.28 -33.32 -22.28
C LYS A 677 35.33 -32.21 -22.23
N THR A 678 35.51 -31.50 -23.35
CA THR A 678 36.41 -30.34 -23.46
C THR A 678 35.64 -29.05 -23.17
N VAL A 679 36.31 -27.96 -22.81
CA VAL A 679 35.67 -26.63 -22.67
C VAL A 679 34.90 -26.25 -23.95
N SER A 680 35.51 -26.42 -25.13
CA SER A 680 34.86 -26.10 -26.41
C SER A 680 33.67 -26.98 -26.78
N TYR A 681 33.43 -28.10 -26.07
CA TYR A 681 32.21 -28.87 -26.25
C TYR A 681 31.01 -28.10 -25.67
N TYR A 682 31.16 -27.57 -24.45
CA TYR A 682 30.12 -26.79 -23.79
C TYR A 682 29.91 -25.42 -24.43
N GLU A 683 30.97 -24.77 -24.93
CA GLU A 683 30.83 -23.55 -25.75
C GLU A 683 29.96 -23.78 -26.99
N LYS A 684 30.05 -24.96 -27.60
CA LYS A 684 29.22 -25.31 -28.76
C LYS A 684 27.77 -25.53 -28.34
N LEU A 685 27.54 -26.21 -27.21
CA LEU A 685 26.19 -26.39 -26.66
C LEU A 685 25.55 -25.05 -26.29
N GLN A 686 26.29 -24.11 -25.68
CA GLN A 686 25.76 -22.79 -25.36
C GLN A 686 25.29 -22.04 -26.61
N LYS A 687 26.02 -22.12 -27.71
CA LYS A 687 25.60 -21.52 -28.98
C LYS A 687 24.34 -22.17 -29.56
N GLU A 688 24.17 -23.48 -29.35
CA GLU A 688 22.96 -24.20 -29.74
C GLU A 688 21.78 -23.81 -28.85
N PHE A 689 22.01 -23.67 -27.53
CA PHE A 689 21.04 -23.17 -26.56
C PHE A 689 20.60 -21.73 -26.87
N ASN A 690 21.52 -20.76 -27.00
CA ASN A 690 21.18 -19.36 -27.29
C ASN A 690 20.32 -19.22 -28.55
N LYS A 691 20.62 -20.01 -29.58
CA LYS A 691 19.82 -20.05 -30.81
C LYS A 691 18.42 -20.64 -30.58
N ALA A 692 18.29 -21.63 -29.72
CA ALA A 692 17.01 -22.21 -29.37
C ALA A 692 16.18 -21.24 -28.51
N LEU A 693 16.81 -20.58 -27.53
CA LEU A 693 16.20 -19.56 -26.68
C LEU A 693 15.68 -18.40 -27.54
N GLU A 694 16.48 -17.89 -28.49
CA GLU A 694 16.04 -16.87 -29.44
C GLU A 694 14.79 -17.28 -30.24
N ASN A 695 14.67 -18.56 -30.63
CA ASN A 695 13.46 -19.04 -31.31
C ASN A 695 12.26 -19.08 -30.37
N TYR A 696 12.45 -19.48 -29.11
CA TYR A 696 11.40 -19.48 -28.09
C TYR A 696 10.91 -18.06 -27.81
N THR A 697 11.80 -17.11 -27.53
CA THR A 697 11.47 -15.70 -27.29
C THR A 697 10.76 -15.03 -28.48
N LYS A 698 11.02 -15.48 -29.71
CA LYS A 698 10.33 -15.00 -30.93
C LYS A 698 9.01 -15.73 -31.23
N GLY A 699 8.57 -16.64 -30.37
CA GLY A 699 7.36 -17.45 -30.57
C GLY A 699 7.45 -18.39 -31.79
N LEU A 700 8.66 -18.79 -32.19
CA LEU A 700 8.87 -19.74 -33.29
C LEU A 700 8.78 -21.20 -32.82
N THR A 701 8.77 -21.43 -31.50
CA THR A 701 8.63 -22.72 -30.82
C THR A 701 8.08 -22.48 -29.42
N ASP A 702 7.27 -23.41 -28.91
CA ASP A 702 6.77 -23.39 -27.53
C ASP A 702 7.66 -24.23 -26.58
N VAL A 703 8.75 -24.78 -27.11
CA VAL A 703 9.70 -25.60 -26.34
C VAL A 703 10.83 -24.71 -25.82
N TYR A 704 10.91 -24.57 -24.50
CA TYR A 704 12.05 -23.96 -23.82
C TYR A 704 13.27 -24.90 -23.87
N PRO A 705 14.47 -24.43 -24.25
CA PRO A 705 15.66 -25.27 -24.29
C PRO A 705 16.20 -25.57 -22.89
N ASP A 706 16.69 -26.79 -22.66
CA ASP A 706 17.39 -27.14 -21.42
C ASP A 706 18.71 -26.36 -21.29
N ASN A 707 18.97 -25.80 -20.11
CA ASN A 707 20.23 -25.11 -19.82
C ASN A 707 21.42 -26.08 -19.93
N VAL A 708 22.58 -25.57 -20.38
CA VAL A 708 23.73 -26.41 -20.73
C VAL A 708 24.32 -27.12 -19.51
N GLU A 709 24.41 -26.39 -18.41
CA GLU A 709 24.94 -26.81 -17.12
C GLU A 709 24.07 -27.84 -16.40
N TYR A 710 22.79 -27.99 -16.78
CA TYR A 710 21.93 -29.06 -16.26
C TYR A 710 22.54 -30.44 -16.53
N SER A 711 23.21 -30.60 -17.68
CA SER A 711 23.91 -31.84 -18.02
C SER A 711 25.10 -32.12 -17.08
N ILE A 712 25.81 -31.08 -16.64
CA ILE A 712 26.94 -31.19 -15.72
C ILE A 712 26.43 -31.58 -14.32
N ILE A 713 25.37 -30.93 -13.86
CA ILE A 713 24.72 -31.23 -12.56
C ILE A 713 24.27 -32.69 -12.54
N LYS A 714 23.49 -33.12 -13.54
CA LYS A 714 22.99 -34.49 -13.66
C LYS A 714 24.10 -35.53 -13.61
N GLU A 715 25.17 -35.34 -14.39
CA GLU A 715 26.30 -36.27 -14.41
C GLU A 715 27.11 -36.25 -13.10
N ALA A 716 27.27 -35.09 -12.47
CA ALA A 716 27.98 -34.95 -11.20
C ALA A 716 27.22 -35.60 -10.04
N LEU A 717 25.90 -35.40 -9.97
CA LEU A 717 25.06 -36.01 -8.93
C LEU A 717 25.05 -37.54 -9.08
N ALA A 718 24.85 -38.05 -10.30
CA ALA A 718 24.94 -39.48 -10.56
C ALA A 718 26.31 -40.09 -10.21
N TYR A 719 27.40 -39.31 -10.37
CA TYR A 719 28.75 -39.75 -10.04
C TYR A 719 28.97 -39.89 -8.54
N TYR A 720 28.43 -38.97 -7.73
CA TYR A 720 28.64 -38.92 -6.29
C TYR A 720 27.59 -39.68 -5.46
N ASP A 721 26.48 -40.14 -6.05
CA ASP A 721 25.42 -40.94 -5.38
C ASP A 721 25.95 -42.15 -4.59
N GLY A 722 27.02 -42.79 -5.06
CA GLY A 722 27.66 -43.88 -4.32
C GLY A 722 28.61 -43.45 -3.19
N GLU A 723 28.92 -42.15 -3.08
CA GLU A 723 29.92 -41.57 -2.19
C GLU A 723 29.34 -40.67 -1.08
N ILE A 724 28.25 -39.94 -1.37
CA ILE A 724 27.61 -39.01 -0.43
C ILE A 724 26.12 -39.30 -0.29
N ASP A 725 25.53 -38.76 0.77
CA ASP A 725 24.10 -38.86 1.09
C ASP A 725 23.51 -37.47 0.90
N TYR A 726 22.70 -37.31 -0.15
CA TYR A 726 22.21 -36.00 -0.58
C TYR A 726 21.18 -35.39 0.36
N SER A 727 20.48 -36.21 1.14
CA SER A 727 19.49 -35.73 2.13
C SER A 727 20.10 -34.84 3.23
N LYS A 728 21.44 -34.79 3.35
CA LYS A 728 22.16 -33.90 4.27
C LYS A 728 22.24 -32.45 3.81
N TYR A 729 21.87 -32.18 2.56
CA TYR A 729 21.87 -30.85 1.97
C TYR A 729 20.44 -30.33 1.75
N ASP A 730 19.42 -31.02 2.31
CA ASP A 730 18.03 -30.58 2.42
C ASP A 730 17.78 -30.25 3.90
N THR A 731 18.17 -29.04 4.31
CA THR A 731 18.17 -28.67 5.73
C THR A 731 16.77 -28.26 6.21
N ASN A 732 15.93 -27.76 5.30
CA ASN A 732 14.57 -27.32 5.58
C ASN A 732 13.52 -28.44 5.38
N ASN A 733 13.94 -29.62 4.88
CA ASN A 733 13.11 -30.80 4.67
C ASN A 733 12.00 -30.60 3.63
N ASP A 734 12.26 -29.81 2.59
CA ASP A 734 11.31 -29.55 1.49
C ASP A 734 11.44 -30.56 0.34
N GLY A 735 12.44 -31.45 0.39
CA GLY A 735 12.69 -32.46 -0.63
C GLY A 735 13.66 -32.03 -1.73
N TYR A 736 14.28 -30.86 -1.60
CA TYR A 736 15.29 -30.34 -2.53
C TYR A 736 16.62 -30.12 -1.83
N ILE A 737 17.71 -30.20 -2.61
CA ILE A 737 19.04 -29.79 -2.14
C ILE A 737 19.03 -28.26 -2.05
N ASP A 738 19.19 -27.72 -0.83
CA ASP A 738 19.13 -26.29 -0.49
C ASP A 738 19.92 -25.42 -1.49
N SER A 739 21.11 -25.88 -1.91
CA SER A 739 21.86 -25.28 -3.01
C SER A 739 23.05 -26.14 -3.48
N ILE A 740 23.39 -26.01 -4.76
CA ILE A 740 24.60 -26.60 -5.36
C ILE A 740 25.53 -25.50 -5.88
N TYR A 741 26.81 -25.54 -5.52
CA TYR A 741 27.83 -24.64 -6.06
C TYR A 741 28.72 -25.37 -7.06
N LEU A 742 28.55 -25.10 -8.36
CA LEU A 742 29.37 -25.64 -9.44
C LEU A 742 30.52 -24.69 -9.77
N VAL A 743 31.73 -25.07 -9.36
CA VAL A 743 32.91 -24.22 -9.53
C VAL A 743 33.84 -24.79 -10.60
N TYR A 744 33.84 -24.22 -11.79
CA TYR A 744 34.56 -24.75 -12.95
C TYR A 744 35.99 -24.19 -13.11
N THR A 745 36.86 -24.93 -13.79
CA THR A 745 38.31 -24.60 -13.88
C THR A 745 38.70 -23.62 -14.99
N THR A 746 37.87 -23.46 -16.03
CA THR A 746 38.15 -22.53 -17.15
C THR A 746 38.06 -21.07 -16.71
N ASP A 747 38.71 -20.19 -17.47
CA ASP A 747 38.61 -18.73 -17.27
C ASP A 747 37.17 -18.29 -17.56
N TYR A 748 36.68 -17.31 -16.78
CA TYR A 748 35.39 -16.67 -17.04
C TYR A 748 35.48 -15.69 -18.21
N ASN A 749 34.34 -15.30 -18.77
CA ASN A 749 34.24 -14.32 -19.85
C ASN A 749 33.32 -13.16 -19.45
N ALA A 750 33.92 -12.05 -19.01
CA ALA A 750 33.20 -10.85 -18.59
C ALA A 750 32.71 -9.96 -19.74
N GLU A 751 33.16 -10.22 -20.98
CA GLU A 751 32.92 -9.34 -22.12
C GLU A 751 31.73 -9.79 -22.98
N ASP A 752 31.11 -10.93 -22.65
CA ASP A 752 30.05 -11.57 -23.43
C ASP A 752 28.97 -12.11 -22.49
N SER A 753 27.87 -11.37 -22.37
CA SER A 753 26.72 -11.74 -21.53
C SER A 753 26.03 -13.04 -21.99
N ASP A 754 26.25 -13.47 -23.23
CA ASP A 754 25.67 -14.69 -23.79
C ASP A 754 26.56 -15.94 -23.55
N SER A 755 27.69 -15.75 -22.85
CA SER A 755 28.66 -16.80 -22.55
C SER A 755 28.25 -17.63 -21.34
N LEU A 756 28.31 -18.96 -21.47
CA LEU A 756 28.17 -19.89 -20.35
C LEU A 756 29.16 -19.60 -19.22
N TRP A 757 30.34 -19.07 -19.57
CA TRP A 757 31.45 -18.86 -18.63
C TRP A 757 31.36 -17.55 -17.85
N TRP A 758 30.16 -17.06 -17.55
CA TRP A 758 29.96 -16.01 -16.56
C TRP A 758 29.55 -16.61 -15.20
N ALA A 759 29.45 -15.79 -14.15
CA ALA A 759 28.88 -16.21 -12.87
C ALA A 759 27.38 -15.89 -12.85
N PHE A 760 26.57 -16.81 -12.35
CA PHE A 760 25.14 -16.59 -12.15
C PHE A 760 24.55 -17.60 -11.17
N THR A 761 23.37 -17.24 -10.66
CA THR A 761 22.48 -18.07 -9.85
C THR A 761 21.19 -18.33 -10.61
N THR A 762 20.72 -19.58 -10.64
CA THR A 762 19.45 -19.91 -11.29
C THR A 762 18.85 -21.20 -10.72
N GLU A 763 17.64 -21.52 -11.16
CA GLU A 763 16.85 -22.67 -10.75
C GLU A 763 17.07 -23.87 -11.70
N TYR A 764 17.13 -25.08 -11.15
CA TYR A 764 17.21 -26.33 -11.91
C TYR A 764 15.80 -26.84 -12.21
N PHE A 765 15.26 -26.43 -13.36
CA PHE A 765 13.96 -26.88 -13.82
C PHE A 765 14.09 -28.04 -14.81
N SER A 766 13.83 -29.27 -14.36
CA SER A 766 13.83 -30.46 -15.23
C SER A 766 12.46 -31.11 -15.31
N SER A 767 12.07 -31.49 -16.53
CA SER A 767 10.86 -32.31 -16.76
C SER A 767 11.03 -33.78 -16.35
N GLU A 768 12.26 -34.23 -16.09
CA GLU A 768 12.57 -35.59 -15.62
C GLU A 768 12.94 -35.57 -14.13
N GLU A 769 12.02 -36.03 -13.28
CA GLU A 769 12.27 -36.20 -11.83
C GLU A 769 13.52 -37.08 -11.61
N GLN A 770 14.51 -36.50 -10.94
CA GLN A 770 15.79 -37.15 -10.66
C GLN A 770 16.18 -37.01 -9.19
N LYS A 771 15.68 -37.96 -8.40
CA LYS A 771 15.94 -38.01 -6.97
C LYS A 771 17.12 -38.91 -6.61
N TYR A 772 17.96 -38.40 -5.74
CA TYR A 772 19.02 -39.13 -5.05
C TYR A 772 18.78 -38.99 -3.54
N ASP A 773 18.78 -40.11 -2.80
CA ASP A 773 18.43 -40.13 -1.37
C ASP A 773 17.07 -39.46 -1.01
N ASN A 774 16.12 -39.49 -1.94
CA ASN A 774 14.78 -38.85 -1.90
C ASN A 774 14.76 -37.32 -2.03
N VAL A 775 15.88 -36.69 -2.38
CA VAL A 775 15.95 -35.25 -2.66
C VAL A 775 16.34 -34.98 -4.11
N GLU A 776 15.98 -33.82 -4.63
CA GLU A 776 16.24 -33.39 -6.01
C GLU A 776 17.09 -32.11 -6.07
N ALA A 777 17.76 -31.85 -7.18
CA ALA A 777 18.45 -30.57 -7.39
C ALA A 777 17.43 -29.46 -7.63
N ASP A 778 17.71 -28.26 -7.12
CA ASP A 778 16.89 -27.08 -7.34
C ASP A 778 17.79 -25.88 -7.67
N PHE A 779 18.07 -24.97 -6.74
CA PHE A 779 18.91 -23.82 -7.03
C PHE A 779 20.41 -24.16 -7.07
N TYR A 780 21.13 -23.50 -7.98
CA TYR A 780 22.58 -23.62 -8.06
C TYR A 780 23.28 -22.34 -8.49
N ILE A 781 24.55 -22.26 -8.14
CA ILE A 781 25.49 -21.24 -8.58
C ILE A 781 26.47 -21.87 -9.55
N PHE A 782 26.70 -21.23 -10.69
CA PHE A 782 27.69 -21.62 -11.67
C PHE A 782 28.76 -20.54 -11.78
N MET A 783 30.02 -20.85 -11.47
CA MET A 783 31.07 -19.83 -11.48
C MET A 783 32.49 -20.38 -11.75
N SER A 784 33.38 -19.50 -12.21
CA SER A 784 34.79 -19.83 -12.41
C SER A 784 35.54 -19.86 -11.07
N TYR A 785 36.40 -20.86 -10.91
CA TYR A 785 37.41 -20.90 -9.86
C TYR A 785 38.35 -19.69 -9.89
N ARG A 786 38.44 -18.97 -11.02
CA ARG A 786 39.40 -17.87 -11.18
C ARG A 786 39.02 -16.60 -10.44
N PHE A 787 37.74 -16.38 -10.15
CA PHE A 787 37.25 -15.26 -9.33
C PHE A 787 37.95 -15.18 -7.96
N LEU A 788 38.36 -16.31 -7.39
CA LEU A 788 39.08 -16.38 -6.10
C LEU A 788 40.40 -15.60 -6.08
N PHE A 789 40.96 -15.28 -7.24
CA PHE A 789 42.28 -14.69 -7.37
C PHE A 789 42.26 -13.27 -7.94
N ASP A 790 41.09 -12.73 -8.21
CA ASP A 790 40.93 -11.35 -8.64
C ASP A 790 41.20 -10.38 -7.48
N GLU A 791 41.56 -9.15 -7.82
CA GLU A 791 41.75 -8.11 -6.80
C GLU A 791 40.39 -7.72 -6.21
N LEU A 792 40.25 -7.90 -4.90
CA LEU A 792 39.09 -7.42 -4.16
C LEU A 792 39.22 -5.91 -3.97
N GLN A 793 38.41 -5.14 -4.69
CA GLN A 793 38.34 -3.68 -4.54
C GLN A 793 39.72 -2.98 -4.71
N GLY A 794 40.49 -3.44 -5.70
CA GLY A 794 41.85 -2.96 -5.99
C GLY A 794 42.90 -3.36 -4.96
N LYS A 795 42.60 -4.34 -4.10
CA LYS A 795 43.51 -4.87 -3.08
C LYS A 795 43.67 -6.39 -3.26
N THR A 796 44.91 -6.86 -3.17
CA THR A 796 45.18 -8.30 -3.18
C THR A 796 44.81 -8.92 -1.83
N VAL A 797 43.90 -9.89 -1.85
CA VAL A 797 43.60 -10.80 -0.74
C VAL A 797 44.08 -12.22 -1.08
N LYS A 798 44.00 -13.16 -0.13
CA LYS A 798 44.44 -14.54 -0.40
C LYS A 798 43.41 -15.31 -1.20
N TYR A 799 42.13 -15.15 -0.88
CA TYR A 799 41.00 -15.64 -1.67
C TYR A 799 39.89 -14.59 -1.67
N ASN A 800 39.44 -14.18 -2.86
CA ASN A 800 38.32 -13.27 -3.04
C ASN A 800 37.01 -14.06 -3.12
N ALA A 801 36.11 -13.86 -2.15
CA ALA A 801 34.82 -14.54 -2.09
C ALA A 801 33.65 -13.65 -2.53
N GLU A 802 33.87 -12.42 -3.03
CA GLU A 802 32.80 -11.43 -3.24
C GLU A 802 31.73 -11.92 -4.23
N THR A 803 32.13 -12.57 -5.32
CA THR A 803 31.18 -13.18 -6.27
C THR A 803 30.39 -14.31 -5.62
N ILE A 804 31.04 -15.19 -4.86
CA ILE A 804 30.34 -16.29 -4.16
C ILE A 804 29.29 -15.72 -3.21
N ILE A 805 29.65 -14.65 -2.49
CA ILE A 805 28.77 -13.98 -1.54
C ILE A 805 27.60 -13.31 -2.25
N HIS A 806 27.84 -12.53 -3.31
CA HIS A 806 26.79 -11.88 -4.08
C HIS A 806 25.78 -12.89 -4.64
N GLU A 807 26.26 -13.92 -5.33
CA GLU A 807 25.41 -14.98 -5.90
C GLU A 807 24.62 -15.75 -4.83
N THR A 808 25.22 -15.95 -3.65
CA THR A 808 24.48 -16.55 -2.52
C THR A 808 23.35 -15.65 -2.04
N GLY A 809 23.41 -14.34 -2.24
CA GLY A 809 22.31 -13.41 -1.96
C GLY A 809 21.05 -13.76 -2.73
N HIS A 810 21.19 -14.17 -4.00
CA HIS A 810 20.07 -14.63 -4.84
C HIS A 810 19.50 -15.97 -4.35
N LEU A 811 20.35 -16.90 -3.90
CA LEU A 811 19.88 -18.16 -3.28
C LEU A 811 19.00 -17.91 -2.04
N LEU A 812 19.21 -16.78 -1.36
CA LEU A 812 18.42 -16.35 -0.22
C LEU A 812 17.17 -15.54 -0.61
N GLY A 813 16.99 -15.24 -1.91
CA GLY A 813 15.86 -14.50 -2.47
C GLY A 813 16.03 -12.98 -2.55
N LEU A 814 17.27 -12.47 -2.57
CA LEU A 814 17.53 -11.04 -2.82
C LEU A 814 17.66 -10.76 -4.33
N ASN A 815 17.08 -9.66 -4.78
CA ASN A 815 17.30 -9.11 -6.12
C ASN A 815 18.61 -8.33 -6.21
N ASP A 816 19.07 -8.10 -7.43
CA ASP A 816 20.06 -7.06 -7.70
C ASP A 816 19.47 -5.67 -7.49
N TYR A 817 20.28 -4.80 -6.91
CA TYR A 817 19.92 -3.40 -6.65
C TYR A 817 20.57 -2.42 -7.61
N TYR A 818 21.41 -2.89 -8.53
CA TYR A 818 21.86 -2.11 -9.67
C TYR A 818 20.84 -2.16 -10.82
N ASP A 819 21.08 -1.30 -11.82
CA ASP A 819 20.25 -1.16 -13.01
C ASP A 819 20.91 -1.90 -14.19
N TYR A 820 20.28 -3.00 -14.63
CA TYR A 820 20.71 -3.84 -15.76
C TYR A 820 20.54 -3.15 -17.12
N ASP A 821 19.55 -2.27 -17.27
CA ASP A 821 19.17 -1.65 -18.55
C ASP A 821 18.55 -0.26 -18.33
N ASP A 822 19.35 0.79 -18.57
CA ASP A 822 18.89 2.17 -18.42
C ASP A 822 17.86 2.62 -19.46
N THR A 823 17.49 1.76 -20.40
CA THR A 823 16.56 2.12 -21.48
C THR A 823 15.12 1.71 -21.20
N THR A 824 14.88 0.87 -20.19
CA THR A 824 13.55 0.28 -19.93
C THR A 824 12.92 0.85 -18.65
N GLY A 825 13.57 0.69 -17.49
CA GLY A 825 13.06 1.13 -16.18
C GLY A 825 13.72 2.41 -15.63
N PRO A 826 13.56 2.71 -14.32
CA PRO A 826 14.19 3.84 -13.67
C PRO A 826 15.71 3.69 -13.67
N SER A 827 16.42 4.69 -14.17
CA SER A 827 17.88 4.64 -14.22
C SER A 827 18.52 4.60 -12.83
N GLY A 828 19.59 3.81 -12.72
CA GLY A 828 20.48 3.77 -11.56
C GLY A 828 20.01 2.83 -10.44
N GLY A 829 20.96 2.45 -9.57
CA GLY A 829 20.72 1.52 -8.46
C GLY A 829 20.53 2.21 -7.11
N ILE A 830 21.25 1.71 -6.10
CA ILE A 830 21.34 2.31 -4.76
C ILE A 830 22.68 3.01 -4.50
N GLY A 831 23.51 3.16 -5.53
CA GLY A 831 24.75 3.93 -5.51
C GLY A 831 26.01 3.10 -5.30
N GLY A 832 25.94 1.78 -5.42
CA GLY A 832 27.06 0.83 -5.36
C GLY A 832 27.46 0.36 -3.96
N GLY A 833 27.09 1.11 -2.91
CA GLY A 833 27.47 0.81 -1.51
C GLY A 833 26.71 -0.35 -0.85
N ASP A 834 26.54 -1.49 -1.54
CA ASP A 834 25.89 -2.70 -1.06
C ASP A 834 26.40 -3.96 -1.79
N MET A 835 26.29 -5.11 -1.13
CA MET A 835 26.67 -6.42 -1.69
C MET A 835 25.81 -6.79 -2.91
N MET A 836 24.53 -6.41 -2.95
CA MET A 836 23.64 -6.68 -4.10
C MET A 836 23.66 -5.55 -5.15
N ASP A 837 24.57 -4.56 -5.04
CA ASP A 837 24.75 -3.51 -6.06
C ASP A 837 26.12 -3.64 -6.75
N CYS A 838 27.22 -3.43 -6.03
CA CYS A 838 28.58 -3.49 -6.61
C CYS A 838 29.51 -4.50 -5.89
N ASN A 839 28.95 -5.53 -5.24
CA ASN A 839 29.69 -6.55 -4.48
C ASN A 839 30.52 -5.97 -3.32
N VAL A 840 30.10 -4.84 -2.75
CA VAL A 840 30.86 -4.12 -1.72
C VAL A 840 30.11 -4.02 -0.41
N GLY A 841 30.80 -4.34 0.69
CA GLY A 841 30.31 -4.08 2.04
C GLY A 841 29.28 -5.10 2.55
N ASP A 842 28.49 -4.65 3.52
CA ASP A 842 27.42 -5.42 4.14
C ASP A 842 26.09 -5.26 3.39
N HIS A 843 25.15 -6.17 3.60
CA HIS A 843 23.76 -6.00 3.15
C HIS A 843 23.08 -4.83 3.89
N ASN A 844 22.27 -4.04 3.18
CA ASN A 844 21.49 -2.96 3.75
C ASN A 844 20.32 -3.43 4.64
N ALA A 845 19.69 -2.47 5.33
CA ALA A 845 18.60 -2.75 6.26
C ALA A 845 17.37 -3.43 5.63
N TYR A 846 17.09 -3.17 4.35
CA TYR A 846 16.01 -3.83 3.63
C TYR A 846 16.31 -5.31 3.41
N SER A 847 17.46 -5.65 2.83
CA SER A 847 17.86 -7.06 2.64
C SER A 847 17.83 -7.84 3.94
N LYS A 848 18.42 -7.28 5.00
CA LYS A 848 18.45 -7.95 6.31
C LYS A 848 17.06 -8.09 6.95
N LEU A 849 16.12 -7.20 6.61
CA LEU A 849 14.73 -7.31 7.04
C LEU A 849 14.05 -8.48 6.33
N MET A 850 14.18 -8.56 5.01
CA MET A 850 13.57 -9.62 4.19
C MET A 850 14.07 -11.01 4.56
N LEU A 851 15.35 -11.12 4.93
CA LEU A 851 15.98 -12.37 5.36
C LEU A 851 15.74 -12.71 6.85
N GLY A 852 14.94 -11.91 7.57
CA GLY A 852 14.63 -12.15 8.99
C GLY A 852 15.79 -11.91 9.95
N TRP A 853 16.85 -11.22 9.51
CA TRP A 853 18.02 -10.97 10.34
C TRP A 853 17.85 -9.79 11.29
N VAL A 854 16.99 -8.83 10.96
CA VAL A 854 16.66 -7.68 11.83
C VAL A 854 15.16 -7.59 12.12
N SER A 855 14.81 -6.95 13.24
CA SER A 855 13.42 -6.61 13.59
C SER A 855 13.31 -5.08 13.75
N PRO A 856 12.60 -4.40 12.82
CA PRO A 856 12.59 -2.95 12.77
C PRO A 856 11.68 -2.38 13.85
N THR A 857 11.99 -1.16 14.27
CA THR A 857 11.05 -0.33 15.02
C THR A 857 10.09 0.34 14.03
N VAL A 858 8.80 0.03 14.10
CA VAL A 858 7.76 0.65 13.26
C VAL A 858 7.19 1.88 13.95
N VAL A 859 6.97 2.96 13.19
CA VAL A 859 6.45 4.25 13.69
C VAL A 859 4.97 4.42 13.34
N SER A 860 4.16 4.85 14.31
CA SER A 860 2.69 4.83 14.22
C SER A 860 2.02 6.20 13.96
N GLY A 861 2.66 7.08 13.18
CA GLY A 861 2.02 8.35 12.78
C GLY A 861 2.07 9.47 13.84
N LYS A 862 2.93 9.38 14.85
CA LYS A 862 3.15 10.41 15.88
C LYS A 862 4.60 10.86 15.92
N THR A 863 4.83 12.08 16.41
CA THR A 863 6.19 12.56 16.67
C THR A 863 6.91 11.63 17.64
N THR A 864 8.08 11.15 17.26
CA THR A 864 8.84 10.15 18.02
C THR A 864 10.33 10.40 17.88
N THR A 865 11.08 10.17 18.95
CA THR A 865 12.55 10.22 18.96
C THR A 865 13.10 8.82 19.22
N ILE A 866 14.00 8.36 18.35
CA ILE A 866 14.58 7.01 18.37
C ILE A 866 16.10 7.13 18.40
N THR A 867 16.74 6.32 19.24
CA THR A 867 18.19 6.12 19.21
C THR A 867 18.47 4.81 18.48
N LEU A 868 19.39 4.86 17.52
CA LEU A 868 19.88 3.73 16.74
C LEU A 868 21.34 3.50 17.07
N ASP A 869 21.69 2.29 17.48
CA ASP A 869 23.10 1.88 17.57
C ASP A 869 23.64 1.53 16.17
N SER A 870 24.97 1.40 16.04
CA SER A 870 25.62 1.05 14.77
C SER A 870 24.95 -0.16 14.13
N PHE A 871 24.45 0.00 12.90
CA PHE A 871 23.76 -1.07 12.18
C PHE A 871 24.67 -2.28 11.96
N ALA A 872 25.97 -2.06 11.75
CA ALA A 872 26.97 -3.11 11.57
C ALA A 872 27.07 -4.09 12.76
N THR A 873 26.57 -3.73 13.95
CA THR A 873 26.66 -4.57 15.15
C THR A 873 25.33 -4.82 15.86
N SER A 874 24.35 -3.92 15.72
CA SER A 874 23.07 -4.00 16.44
C SER A 874 21.92 -4.55 15.59
N GLY A 875 21.94 -4.31 14.28
CA GLY A 875 20.78 -4.52 13.42
C GLY A 875 19.63 -3.52 13.68
N ASP A 876 19.86 -2.44 14.42
CA ASP A 876 18.84 -1.43 14.70
C ASP A 876 18.44 -0.67 13.43
N CYS A 877 17.17 -0.79 13.07
CA CYS A 877 16.56 -0.03 11.98
C CYS A 877 15.13 0.42 12.35
N VAL A 878 14.63 1.40 11.59
CA VAL A 878 13.29 1.98 11.74
C VAL A 878 12.55 1.87 10.41
N VAL A 879 11.27 1.50 10.47
CA VAL A 879 10.36 1.50 9.31
C VAL A 879 9.27 2.56 9.51
N ILE A 880 9.03 3.34 8.46
CA ILE A 880 7.92 4.29 8.35
C ILE A 880 7.08 3.89 7.14
N SER A 881 5.89 3.33 7.38
CA SER A 881 4.93 2.92 6.35
C SER A 881 3.83 3.97 6.16
N LYS A 882 3.19 4.00 4.98
CA LYS A 882 2.02 4.84 4.69
C LYS A 882 0.81 4.55 5.58
N GLY A 883 0.68 3.28 5.98
CA GLY A 883 -0.23 2.81 7.02
C GLY A 883 0.13 1.37 7.36
N TRP A 884 0.54 1.12 8.60
CA TRP A 884 1.00 -0.22 8.98
C TRP A 884 -0.15 -1.23 8.89
N ASN A 885 -0.03 -2.16 7.95
CA ASN A 885 -0.99 -3.23 7.64
C ASN A 885 -0.59 -4.59 8.24
N GLY A 886 0.56 -4.65 8.92
CA GLY A 886 1.08 -5.88 9.51
C GLY A 886 2.14 -6.58 8.67
N THR A 887 2.56 -6.02 7.53
CA THR A 887 3.55 -6.65 6.63
C THR A 887 4.61 -5.64 6.16
N PHE A 888 5.77 -6.16 5.75
CA PHE A 888 6.84 -5.41 5.08
C PHE A 888 6.81 -5.58 3.56
N PHE A 889 5.83 -6.31 3.02
CA PHE A 889 5.65 -6.44 1.58
C PHE A 889 4.73 -5.34 1.04
N ASP A 890 5.15 -4.09 1.24
CA ASP A 890 4.43 -2.86 0.91
C ASP A 890 5.45 -1.73 0.66
N GLU A 891 4.96 -0.50 0.46
CA GLU A 891 5.76 0.70 0.32
C GLU A 891 6.09 1.36 1.68
N TYR A 892 7.37 1.62 1.94
CA TYR A 892 7.83 2.25 3.19
C TYR A 892 9.22 2.90 3.06
N TYR A 893 9.59 3.68 4.08
CA TYR A 893 10.95 4.12 4.30
C TYR A 893 11.63 3.28 5.39
N ILE A 894 12.86 2.86 5.16
CA ILE A 894 13.69 2.17 6.16
C ILE A 894 14.97 2.96 6.46
N ILE A 895 15.30 3.08 7.74
CA ILE A 895 16.34 3.98 8.25
C ILE A 895 17.30 3.18 9.13
N ASP A 896 18.60 3.37 8.93
CA ASP A 896 19.65 2.79 9.77
C ASP A 896 20.77 3.80 10.10
N PHE A 897 21.56 3.47 11.13
CA PHE A 897 22.79 4.20 11.43
C PHE A 897 24.00 3.45 10.85
N TYR A 898 24.44 3.88 9.67
CA TYR A 898 25.60 3.35 8.99
C TYR A 898 26.89 3.74 9.71
N THR A 899 27.81 2.77 9.78
CA THR A 899 29.19 3.00 10.21
C THR A 899 30.14 2.21 9.31
N PRO A 900 31.31 2.78 8.93
CA PRO A 900 32.34 2.09 8.15
C PRO A 900 33.16 1.15 9.05
N THR A 901 32.47 0.20 9.70
CA THR A 901 33.05 -0.80 10.61
C THR A 901 32.50 -2.19 10.26
N GLY A 902 33.14 -3.25 10.77
CA GLY A 902 32.72 -4.62 10.46
C GLY A 902 32.92 -4.94 8.98
N LEU A 903 31.91 -5.51 8.33
CA LEU A 903 31.96 -5.87 6.91
C LEU A 903 32.16 -4.65 5.98
N ASN A 904 31.79 -3.45 6.43
CA ASN A 904 31.97 -2.21 5.68
C ASN A 904 33.42 -1.65 5.77
N GLU A 905 34.24 -2.12 6.69
CA GLU A 905 35.57 -1.54 6.95
C GLU A 905 36.52 -1.72 5.76
N PHE A 906 36.51 -2.91 5.13
CA PHE A 906 37.45 -3.24 4.06
C PHE A 906 37.26 -2.33 2.83
N GLY A 907 36.00 -2.06 2.47
CA GLY A 907 35.62 -1.30 1.28
C GLY A 907 35.26 0.15 1.52
N ALA A 908 35.43 0.67 2.74
CA ALA A 908 35.08 2.04 3.06
C ALA A 908 35.72 3.04 2.07
N GLY A 909 34.89 3.76 1.32
CA GLY A 909 35.28 4.71 0.27
C GLY A 909 35.45 4.12 -1.14
N ASN A 910 35.13 2.85 -1.36
CA ASN A 910 35.19 2.18 -2.66
C ASN A 910 33.78 1.93 -3.24
N SER A 911 33.62 2.08 -4.55
CA SER A 911 32.37 1.80 -5.30
C SER A 911 31.10 2.35 -4.61
N GLY A 912 31.18 3.56 -4.08
CA GLY A 912 30.08 4.24 -3.42
C GLY A 912 29.85 3.90 -1.94
N LEU A 913 30.54 2.91 -1.38
CA LEU A 913 30.46 2.61 0.05
C LEU A 913 31.04 3.76 0.89
N PHE A 914 30.27 4.25 1.87
CA PHE A 914 30.66 5.43 2.63
C PHE A 914 31.88 5.18 3.54
N SER A 915 32.74 6.20 3.66
CA SER A 915 33.92 6.17 4.54
C SER A 915 33.71 6.92 5.86
N THR A 916 32.50 7.44 6.09
CA THR A 916 32.10 8.12 7.33
C THR A 916 30.81 7.54 7.87
N SER A 917 30.54 7.72 9.16
CA SER A 917 29.26 7.35 9.78
C SER A 917 28.16 8.35 9.46
N GLY A 918 26.91 7.90 9.41
CA GLY A 918 25.74 8.75 9.15
C GLY A 918 24.44 7.95 9.10
N ILE A 919 23.31 8.65 9.03
CA ILE A 919 22.01 8.00 8.84
C ILE A 919 21.82 7.71 7.35
N ARG A 920 21.51 6.45 7.02
CA ARG A 920 21.02 6.05 5.69
C ARG A 920 19.51 5.98 5.72
N ILE A 921 18.88 6.39 4.63
CA ILE A 921 17.44 6.29 4.43
C ILE A 921 17.23 5.64 3.08
N TYR A 922 16.47 4.56 3.05
CA TYR A 922 16.02 3.92 1.82
C TYR A 922 14.51 4.10 1.68
N HIS A 923 14.05 4.37 0.46
CA HIS A 923 12.64 4.26 0.08
C HIS A 923 12.47 2.93 -0.65
N VAL A 924 11.57 2.10 -0.14
CA VAL A 924 11.37 0.72 -0.56
C VAL A 924 9.92 0.54 -1.00
N ASP A 925 9.72 -0.24 -2.05
CA ASP A 925 8.43 -0.82 -2.42
C ASP A 925 8.61 -2.32 -2.66
N SER A 926 8.16 -3.10 -1.68
CA SER A 926 8.21 -4.57 -1.70
C SER A 926 6.85 -5.19 -1.94
N THR A 927 5.95 -4.46 -2.61
CA THR A 927 4.66 -4.99 -3.02
C THR A 927 4.85 -6.32 -3.74
N LEU A 928 4.07 -7.33 -3.37
CA LEU A 928 4.16 -8.66 -3.99
C LEU A 928 3.52 -8.69 -5.38
N LYS A 929 4.05 -9.54 -6.25
CA LYS A 929 3.34 -9.94 -7.47
C LYS A 929 2.07 -10.71 -7.14
N ASP A 930 1.16 -10.77 -8.10
CA ASP A 930 0.08 -11.74 -8.08
C ASP A 930 0.70 -13.16 -8.08
N PRO A 931 0.25 -14.09 -7.22
CA PRO A 931 0.78 -15.46 -7.19
C PRO A 931 0.84 -16.16 -8.55
N LYS A 932 -0.04 -15.77 -9.49
CA LYS A 932 -0.05 -16.33 -10.86
C LYS A 932 1.09 -15.85 -11.75
N ASP A 933 1.69 -14.72 -11.40
CA ASP A 933 2.75 -14.06 -12.15
C ASP A 933 4.12 -14.28 -11.47
N CYS A 934 4.18 -15.16 -10.46
CA CYS A 934 5.39 -15.47 -9.68
C CYS A 934 5.78 -16.94 -9.88
N PHE A 935 6.96 -17.16 -10.47
CA PHE A 935 7.42 -18.50 -10.87
C PHE A 935 8.68 -18.99 -10.16
N SER A 936 9.40 -18.09 -9.47
CA SER A 936 10.66 -18.40 -8.81
C SER A 936 10.91 -17.46 -7.63
N ILE A 937 11.78 -17.85 -6.69
CA ILE A 937 12.18 -17.02 -5.55
C ILE A 937 12.84 -15.69 -5.99
N LEU A 938 13.36 -15.66 -7.21
CA LEU A 938 13.99 -14.49 -7.84
C LEU A 938 12.98 -13.48 -8.42
N ASP A 939 11.67 -13.74 -8.32
CA ASP A 939 10.64 -12.96 -8.99
C ASP A 939 9.39 -12.70 -8.11
N ILE A 940 9.62 -12.37 -6.83
CA ILE A 940 8.54 -12.27 -5.83
C ILE A 940 7.92 -10.88 -5.77
N THR A 941 8.74 -9.84 -5.88
CA THR A 941 8.28 -8.45 -5.77
C THR A 941 7.79 -7.93 -7.11
N LEU A 942 6.73 -7.12 -7.07
CA LEU A 942 6.16 -6.47 -8.25
C LEU A 942 7.14 -5.48 -8.89
N TYR A 943 8.02 -4.90 -8.08
CA TYR A 943 9.02 -3.93 -8.48
C TYR A 943 10.43 -4.52 -8.36
N ASP A 944 11.30 -4.08 -9.25
CA ASP A 944 12.75 -4.29 -9.26
C ASP A 944 13.47 -2.96 -9.58
N ASN A 945 14.80 -2.97 -9.67
CA ASN A 945 15.60 -1.76 -9.90
C ASN A 945 15.97 -1.51 -11.38
N SER A 946 15.47 -2.32 -12.32
CA SER A 946 15.91 -2.33 -13.72
C SER A 946 14.78 -2.21 -14.76
N TYR A 947 13.64 -2.88 -14.55
CA TYR A 947 12.64 -3.11 -15.60
C TYR A 947 11.24 -2.61 -15.27
N THR A 948 10.97 -2.26 -14.01
CA THR A 948 9.63 -1.85 -13.55
C THR A 948 9.45 -0.33 -13.53
N ASP A 949 8.22 0.15 -13.33
CA ASP A 949 7.88 1.58 -13.42
C ASP A 949 8.62 2.47 -12.39
N HIS A 950 8.95 1.90 -11.23
CA HIS A 950 9.80 2.52 -10.21
C HIS A 950 10.66 1.48 -9.50
N ARG A 951 11.65 1.97 -8.73
CA ARG A 951 12.64 1.12 -8.05
C ARG A 951 12.04 0.41 -6.85
N GLN A 952 12.30 -0.89 -6.73
CA GLN A 952 12.09 -1.65 -5.51
C GLN A 952 12.78 -1.01 -4.30
N ILE A 953 14.01 -0.55 -4.47
CA ILE A 953 14.78 0.11 -3.41
C ILE A 953 15.58 1.29 -3.96
N LYS A 954 15.51 2.42 -3.27
CA LYS A 954 16.23 3.65 -3.59
C LYS A 954 16.94 4.21 -2.36
N LEU A 955 18.21 4.58 -2.50
CA LEU A 955 18.90 5.39 -1.50
C LEU A 955 18.42 6.84 -1.60
N ILE A 956 18.05 7.44 -0.46
CA ILE A 956 17.73 8.86 -0.38
C ILE A 956 19.01 9.65 -0.10
N GLU A 957 19.39 10.52 -1.05
CA GLU A 957 20.58 11.36 -0.96
C GLU A 957 20.34 12.59 -0.07
N ALA A 958 21.11 12.73 1.02
CA ALA A 958 20.99 13.86 1.92
C ALA A 958 21.33 15.22 1.30
N ASP A 959 22.15 15.25 0.24
CA ASP A 959 22.51 16.47 -0.47
C ASP A 959 21.50 16.86 -1.57
N GLY A 960 20.60 15.94 -1.93
CA GLY A 960 19.54 16.14 -2.91
C GLY A 960 20.00 16.34 -4.36
N ARG A 961 21.22 15.91 -4.71
CA ARG A 961 21.71 15.97 -6.09
C ARG A 961 21.09 14.92 -7.00
N ASN A 962 20.60 13.81 -6.43
CA ASN A 962 20.02 12.69 -7.16
C ASN A 962 21.04 12.11 -8.17
N ASP A 963 22.32 12.08 -7.78
CA ASP A 963 23.38 11.55 -8.63
C ASP A 963 23.23 10.03 -8.80
N VAL A 964 22.71 9.32 -7.79
CA VAL A 964 22.43 7.88 -7.86
C VAL A 964 21.34 7.58 -8.90
N ASP A 965 20.37 8.49 -9.06
CA ASP A 965 19.28 8.38 -10.05
C ASP A 965 19.77 8.48 -11.51
N ILE A 966 21.04 8.83 -11.71
CA ILE A 966 21.69 8.91 -13.04
C ILE A 966 22.97 8.07 -13.09
N LYS A 967 22.97 6.92 -12.40
CA LYS A 967 24.08 5.95 -12.34
C LYS A 967 25.35 6.47 -11.66
N GLY A 968 25.24 7.48 -10.82
CA GLY A 968 26.30 7.92 -9.93
C GLY A 968 26.54 6.93 -8.78
N TYR A 969 27.77 6.93 -8.27
CA TYR A 969 28.05 6.29 -6.99
C TYR A 969 27.57 7.17 -5.85
N SER A 970 27.09 6.56 -4.77
CA SER A 970 26.83 7.28 -3.54
C SER A 970 28.14 7.82 -2.94
N GLU A 971 28.08 8.96 -2.26
CA GLU A 971 29.23 9.56 -1.60
C GLU A 971 28.89 10.08 -0.21
N ASN A 972 29.89 10.42 0.60
CA ASN A 972 29.69 10.75 2.02
C ASN A 972 28.70 11.91 2.26
N SER A 973 28.44 12.78 1.28
CA SER A 973 27.44 13.84 1.37
C SER A 973 26.00 13.34 1.31
N ASP A 974 25.77 12.11 0.84
CA ASP A 974 24.44 11.49 0.77
C ASP A 974 23.98 10.95 2.13
N LEU A 975 24.90 10.81 3.09
CA LEU A 975 24.57 10.44 4.46
C LEU A 975 23.97 11.63 5.22
N PHE A 976 22.85 11.39 5.89
CA PHE A 976 22.26 12.38 6.78
C PHE A 976 23.11 12.52 8.04
N GLN A 977 23.64 13.72 8.24
CA GLN A 977 24.51 14.08 9.36
C GLN A 977 23.73 14.81 10.46
N LYS A 978 24.36 15.02 11.61
CA LYS A 978 23.77 15.81 12.70
C LYS A 978 23.28 17.18 12.19
N GLY A 979 22.00 17.48 12.44
CA GLY A 979 21.33 18.70 12.00
C GLY A 979 20.72 18.61 10.60
N SER A 980 20.92 17.51 9.86
CA SER A 980 20.22 17.26 8.61
C SER A 980 18.74 16.97 8.87
N THR A 981 17.89 17.41 7.95
CA THR A 981 16.45 17.13 7.96
C THR A 981 16.01 16.66 6.58
N TYR A 982 15.48 15.45 6.50
CA TYR A 982 14.74 14.99 5.34
C TYR A 982 13.29 15.49 5.43
N LYS A 983 12.83 16.16 4.38
CA LYS A 983 11.53 16.84 4.30
C LYS A 983 10.97 16.71 2.89
N ASN A 984 9.66 16.94 2.75
CA ASN A 984 8.94 16.81 1.47
C ASN A 984 9.08 15.41 0.87
N SER A 985 9.14 14.38 1.71
CA SER A 985 9.15 13.01 1.23
C SER A 985 7.81 12.65 0.60
N ILE A 986 7.88 11.81 -0.42
CA ILE A 986 6.73 11.40 -1.23
C ILE A 986 6.68 9.88 -1.31
N TRP A 987 5.46 9.36 -1.39
CA TRP A 987 5.22 7.99 -1.84
C TRP A 987 5.31 7.91 -3.37
N TYR A 988 5.44 6.71 -3.93
CA TYR A 988 5.52 6.48 -5.38
C TYR A 988 4.23 6.88 -6.10
N ASP A 989 3.08 6.87 -5.40
CA ASP A 989 1.83 7.44 -5.92
C ASP A 989 1.80 8.99 -5.94
N GLY A 990 2.91 9.63 -5.59
CA GLY A 990 3.09 11.08 -5.59
C GLY A 990 2.49 11.79 -4.36
N THR A 991 1.86 11.05 -3.45
CA THR A 991 1.30 11.67 -2.23
C THR A 991 2.41 12.02 -1.24
N SER A 992 2.27 13.16 -0.56
CA SER A 992 3.19 13.53 0.52
C SER A 992 3.08 12.52 1.66
N THR A 993 4.23 12.11 2.20
CA THR A 993 4.26 11.20 3.34
C THR A 993 3.73 11.81 4.63
N GLY A 994 3.70 13.15 4.70
CA GLY A 994 3.32 13.90 5.90
C GLY A 994 4.37 13.91 7.01
N PHE A 995 5.50 13.19 6.89
CA PHE A 995 6.53 13.17 7.92
C PHE A 995 7.81 13.93 7.53
N THR A 996 8.59 14.29 8.55
CA THR A 996 9.97 14.77 8.42
C THR A 996 10.88 13.97 9.34
N ILE A 997 12.12 13.74 8.93
CA ILE A 997 13.14 13.03 9.72
C ILE A 997 14.27 14.01 10.01
N THR A 998 14.55 14.25 11.28
CA THR A 998 15.66 15.11 11.71
C THR A 998 16.70 14.28 12.45
N VAL A 999 17.98 14.45 12.11
CA VAL A 999 19.09 13.81 12.82
C VAL A 999 19.54 14.71 13.96
N ASP A 1000 19.16 14.36 15.19
CA ASP A 1000 19.40 15.18 16.37
C ASP A 1000 20.86 15.09 16.83
N GLN A 1001 21.41 13.87 16.86
CA GLN A 1001 22.77 13.59 17.32
C GLN A 1001 23.38 12.43 16.55
N ILE A 1002 24.70 12.47 16.39
CA ILE A 1002 25.52 11.35 15.94
C ILE A 1002 26.73 11.26 16.88
N THR A 1003 27.04 10.05 17.32
CA THR A 1003 28.25 9.68 18.04
C THR A 1003 29.01 8.61 17.23
N SER A 1004 30.12 8.09 17.76
CA SER A 1004 30.85 7.01 17.10
C SER A 1004 30.10 5.66 17.08
N THR A 1005 29.11 5.48 17.95
CA THR A 1005 28.43 4.17 18.14
C THR A 1005 26.92 4.24 18.04
N SER A 1006 26.33 5.43 18.09
CA SER A 1006 24.88 5.62 18.01
C SER A 1006 24.50 6.96 17.38
N ALA A 1007 23.29 7.01 16.82
CA ALA A 1007 22.64 8.21 16.33
C ALA A 1007 21.25 8.35 16.95
N THR A 1008 20.75 9.59 17.04
CA THR A 1008 19.38 9.86 17.49
C THR A 1008 18.66 10.64 16.41
N ILE A 1009 17.48 10.15 16.03
CA ILE A 1009 16.62 10.77 15.03
C ILE A 1009 15.27 11.11 15.64
N THR A 1010 14.64 12.19 15.16
CA THR A 1010 13.26 12.54 15.47
C THR A 1010 12.44 12.54 14.19
N ILE A 1011 11.35 11.78 14.21
CA ILE A 1011 10.36 11.68 13.14
C ILE A 1011 9.16 12.51 13.57
N THR A 1012 8.71 13.45 12.73
CA THR A 1012 7.57 14.34 13.03
C THR A 1012 6.54 14.24 11.91
N TYR A 1013 5.29 13.91 12.26
CA TYR A 1013 4.13 13.86 11.37
C TYR A 1013 3.29 15.15 11.44
#